data_AF-A0A9P0JCT0-F1
#
_entry.id   AF-A0A9P0JCT0-F1
#
_cell.length_a   1.000
_cell.length_b   1.000
_cell.length_c   1.000
_cell.angle_alpha   90.00
_cell.angle_beta   90.00
_cell.angle_gamma   90.00
#
_symmetry.space_group_name_H-M   'P 1'
#
loop_
_entity.id
_entity.type
_entity.pdbx_description
1 polymer ?
#
loop_
_entity_poly.entity_id
_entity_poly.type
_entity_poly.pdbx_seq_one_letter_code
_entity_poly.pdbx_strand_id
1 'polypeptide(L)'
;MYSIKKGLPQTDRIYEEIIYLVNNDDSKFTNSSTSEFNEHQIPILRQNALDYIEQAFKVSDNQHIEVSKDVATKKFSNNTETFNENAIEMKAFSDNPYNLSPGASMVGNIVGHASLVRTLLKHELHRLNVPNLQWTKFELLPKVLISIHAEYYKINEINACFAKWNAYSDINISHSISFDAFNKLLDILVEENENDEKDKKNGKGKFKKAFQKINPFKKKKKTDATDGIVGDQLNTNDVEIEKLFCESKRILLNSFLQFMKNIHDSDADTGQKQGEFVEAQNGIKVNSFNKMLQIINRLERIYLTDGVSKVLSNKIEFYKLMIKNFEIGIVEHLDKNINKDLLNQFDVNEQKLSELIRVVKLAIEHREKFVACFDQNFDSFSDISISKRMYEIYDIQFTALIKPIVLEICKSKCCNDSDDDFIQKEEAVIKKLFELYRELEMFVNYGKQHFVDNKFGTSQFYSWFAPGVDKFFKFFAFHAKTRIIKSIESDLLKPDSDTGKMSSSVIDTMQTIFSIKRNWDVLIGLTKTKEANMLKRIVEQFCSFSKIYLETFLDKSRKSLESKNLESLQVPTELSILVANFNYFVVNFKELIDELTKDKAIDQNIINKQIDNTQLNLKIMIHKFIDFAIQKLSPMIKEAIYEDIDENQTTLGRSLFNRIEQMLMIFLDEFKEREFKKSRLILWQNVVKALEQSAQNGLKTKMSSKFFTNLQKVFEDSKAAFKYNSDTNFIEDIQTTRKVKNLDRLLQRNRFSISELICQYYASRHESQQKFKDDGVNLYGNLTVKCFIYQNVLTIEIKKPENLAPIDDDGIRNPYVKILMIPKDKFPNPRKIKWQNKNNGNIMSSRRNITLKKDVNINESYIHFKVKDEESLLLMFRSFCASLNCFECRSPEERNSRFLGEAFISFKDIPEVNQGNDTQDIELTLTKLQSCGKIELTLFLVECYT
;
A
#
# COMPACT_ATOMS: atom_id res chain seq x y z
N MET A 1 -8.44 28.53 -95.10
CA MET A 1 -7.94 27.65 -94.03
C MET A 1 -9.09 27.32 -93.10
N TYR A 2 -9.88 26.30 -93.48
CA TYR A 2 -10.80 25.59 -92.60
C TYR A 2 -9.98 24.63 -91.71
N SER A 3 -10.51 24.33 -90.52
CA SER A 3 -9.95 23.51 -89.42
C SER A 3 -9.15 24.26 -88.34
N ILE A 4 -9.48 23.92 -87.10
CA ILE A 4 -8.95 24.42 -85.80
C ILE A 4 -9.67 25.66 -85.25
N LYS A 5 -10.90 25.48 -84.74
CA LYS A 5 -11.42 26.14 -83.52
C LYS A 5 -12.66 25.40 -82.98
N LYS A 6 -12.63 24.05 -83.02
CA LYS A 6 -13.47 23.21 -82.15
C LYS A 6 -12.66 22.98 -80.88
N GLY A 7 -13.12 23.53 -79.76
CA GLY A 7 -12.58 23.23 -78.43
C GLY A 7 -11.70 24.33 -77.82
N LEU A 8 -12.17 25.58 -77.79
CA LEU A 8 -11.71 26.50 -76.75
C LEU A 8 -12.38 26.08 -75.42
N PRO A 9 -11.62 25.85 -74.34
CA PRO A 9 -12.12 25.73 -72.98
C PRO A 9 -13.17 26.80 -72.68
N GLN A 10 -14.19 26.45 -71.90
CA GLN A 10 -15.27 27.37 -71.53
C GLN A 10 -14.75 28.64 -70.81
N THR A 11 -13.60 28.52 -70.13
CA THR A 11 -12.86 29.60 -69.48
C THR A 11 -12.31 30.63 -70.48
N ASP A 12 -11.70 30.19 -71.59
CA ASP A 12 -11.17 31.08 -72.63
C ASP A 12 -12.27 31.91 -73.30
N ARG A 13 -13.45 31.31 -73.51
CA ARG A 13 -14.60 32.01 -74.09
C ARG A 13 -15.10 33.14 -73.20
N ILE A 14 -15.24 32.86 -71.90
CA ILE A 14 -15.69 33.85 -70.90
C ILE A 14 -14.65 34.98 -70.77
N TYR A 15 -13.37 34.66 -70.86
CA TYR A 15 -12.29 35.65 -70.86
C TYR A 15 -12.39 36.63 -72.04
N GLU A 16 -12.49 36.11 -73.28
CA GLU A 16 -12.66 36.94 -74.48
C GLU A 16 -13.92 37.82 -74.40
N GLU A 17 -15.01 37.25 -73.87
CA GLU A 17 -16.31 37.88 -73.75
C GLU A 17 -16.32 39.05 -72.76
N ILE A 18 -15.71 38.90 -71.58
CA ILE A 18 -15.64 39.98 -70.60
C ILE A 18 -14.70 41.09 -71.07
N ILE A 19 -13.59 40.75 -71.73
CA ILE A 19 -12.71 41.75 -72.35
C ILE A 19 -13.48 42.54 -73.41
N TYR A 20 -14.36 41.89 -74.18
CA TYR A 20 -15.23 42.57 -75.12
C TYR A 20 -16.19 43.53 -74.41
N LEU A 21 -16.88 43.09 -73.35
CA LEU A 21 -17.83 43.90 -72.57
C LEU A 21 -17.15 45.11 -71.92
N VAL A 22 -16.01 44.90 -71.27
CA VAL A 22 -15.23 45.96 -70.62
C VAL A 22 -14.79 47.03 -71.61
N ASN A 23 -14.44 46.65 -72.85
CA ASN A 23 -13.92 47.54 -73.89
C ASN A 23 -14.96 48.28 -74.73
N ASN A 24 -16.24 47.89 -74.70
CA ASN A 24 -17.24 48.41 -75.64
C ASN A 24 -18.45 49.11 -74.99
N ASP A 25 -18.57 49.13 -73.65
CA ASP A 25 -19.79 49.59 -72.98
C ASP A 25 -19.49 50.54 -71.78
N ASP A 26 -19.16 51.80 -72.09
CA ASP A 26 -18.76 52.82 -71.10
C ASP A 26 -19.90 53.20 -70.12
N SER A 27 -21.15 53.03 -70.55
CA SER A 27 -22.36 53.41 -69.81
C SER A 27 -22.66 52.55 -68.57
N LYS A 28 -22.01 51.39 -68.43
CA LYS A 28 -22.29 50.42 -67.35
C LYS A 28 -21.39 50.59 -66.13
N PHE A 29 -20.20 51.16 -66.32
CA PHE A 29 -19.31 51.52 -65.21
C PHE A 29 -19.87 52.68 -64.37
N THR A 30 -20.76 53.50 -64.93
CA THR A 30 -21.42 54.63 -64.25
C THR A 30 -22.74 54.26 -63.58
N ASN A 31 -23.43 53.21 -64.06
CA ASN A 31 -24.74 52.77 -63.56
C ASN A 31 -24.69 51.61 -62.56
N SER A 32 -23.55 50.91 -62.42
CA SER A 32 -23.39 49.94 -61.35
C SER A 32 -23.49 50.65 -60.00
N SER A 33 -24.27 50.10 -59.06
CA SER A 33 -24.76 50.73 -57.82
C SER A 33 -23.68 51.07 -56.76
N THR A 34 -22.47 51.40 -57.16
CA THR A 34 -21.38 51.89 -56.32
C THR A 34 -21.03 53.32 -56.74
N SER A 35 -21.56 54.30 -55.99
CA SER A 35 -21.41 55.75 -56.21
C SER A 35 -19.99 56.30 -55.99
N GLU A 36 -18.95 55.51 -56.27
CA GLU A 36 -17.58 55.74 -55.81
C GLU A 36 -16.64 56.32 -56.88
N PHE A 37 -17.10 56.56 -58.11
CA PHE A 37 -16.23 56.96 -59.22
C PHE A 37 -16.71 58.18 -60.01
N ASN A 38 -15.78 59.10 -60.33
CA ASN A 38 -15.99 60.25 -61.20
C ASN A 38 -15.81 59.87 -62.68
N GLU A 39 -16.59 60.47 -63.59
CA GLU A 39 -16.53 60.22 -65.05
C GLU A 39 -15.12 60.36 -65.66
N HIS A 40 -14.24 61.15 -65.05
CA HIS A 40 -12.87 61.40 -65.53
C HIS A 40 -11.89 60.25 -65.21
N GLN A 41 -12.29 59.23 -64.46
CA GLN A 41 -11.45 58.07 -64.10
C GLN A 41 -11.78 56.80 -64.91
N ILE A 42 -12.79 56.85 -65.79
CA ILE A 42 -13.29 55.68 -66.55
C ILE A 42 -12.19 54.99 -67.39
N PRO A 43 -11.30 55.70 -68.12
CA PRO A 43 -10.25 55.04 -68.90
C PRO A 43 -9.23 54.29 -68.02
N ILE A 44 -8.90 54.85 -66.86
CA ILE A 44 -7.96 54.25 -65.89
C ILE A 44 -8.60 53.02 -65.24
N LEU A 45 -9.89 53.09 -64.90
CA LEU A 45 -10.66 51.97 -64.35
C LEU A 45 -10.78 50.82 -65.35
N ARG A 46 -10.98 51.12 -66.64
CA ARG A 46 -11.00 50.12 -67.72
C ARG A 46 -9.65 49.39 -67.82
N GLN A 47 -8.54 50.13 -67.83
CA GLN A 47 -7.22 49.50 -67.91
C GLN A 47 -6.95 48.63 -66.68
N ASN A 48 -7.24 49.13 -65.48
CA ASN A 48 -7.13 48.35 -64.25
C ASN A 48 -8.00 47.09 -64.29
N ALA A 49 -9.23 47.17 -64.82
CA ALA A 49 -10.13 46.03 -65.00
C ALA A 49 -9.54 44.97 -65.93
N LEU A 50 -8.98 45.38 -67.06
CA LEU A 50 -8.33 44.48 -68.02
C LEU A 50 -7.10 43.80 -67.41
N ASP A 51 -6.25 44.57 -66.73
CA ASP A 51 -5.06 44.04 -66.05
C ASP A 51 -5.46 43.03 -64.96
N TYR A 52 -6.53 43.33 -64.21
CA TYR A 52 -7.07 42.43 -63.19
C TYR A 52 -7.64 41.14 -63.79
N ILE A 53 -8.41 41.23 -64.88
CA ILE A 53 -8.94 40.07 -65.59
C ILE A 53 -7.78 39.20 -66.09
N GLU A 54 -6.75 39.80 -66.69
CA GLU A 54 -5.59 39.08 -67.17
C GLU A 54 -4.87 38.35 -66.02
N GLN A 55 -4.67 39.01 -64.86
CA GLN A 55 -4.10 38.38 -63.67
C GLN A 55 -4.98 37.26 -63.10
N ALA A 56 -6.30 37.45 -63.07
CA ALA A 56 -7.22 36.47 -62.53
C ALA A 56 -7.27 35.18 -63.34
N PHE A 57 -7.30 35.29 -64.66
CA PHE A 57 -7.33 34.12 -65.54
C PHE A 57 -5.96 33.42 -65.66
N LYS A 58 -4.84 34.15 -65.46
CA LYS A 58 -3.51 33.55 -65.28
C LYS A 58 -3.45 32.62 -64.06
N VAL A 59 -4.15 32.95 -62.97
CA VAL A 59 -4.21 32.10 -61.77
C VAL A 59 -5.10 30.87 -61.98
N SER A 60 -6.09 30.93 -62.87
CA SER A 60 -7.00 29.80 -63.11
C SER A 60 -6.49 28.78 -64.14
N ASP A 61 -5.79 29.19 -65.19
CA ASP A 61 -5.27 28.31 -66.26
C ASP A 61 -3.98 28.88 -66.89
N ASN A 62 -2.90 28.09 -66.91
CA ASN A 62 -1.57 28.51 -67.40
C ASN A 62 -1.48 28.70 -68.94
N GLN A 63 -2.56 28.50 -69.70
CA GLN A 63 -2.56 28.56 -71.18
C GLN A 63 -2.98 29.94 -71.76
N HIS A 64 -3.39 30.91 -70.92
CA HIS A 64 -4.00 32.18 -71.34
C HIS A 64 -3.07 33.21 -72.02
N ILE A 65 -1.75 33.00 -72.03
CA ILE A 65 -0.76 34.00 -72.47
C ILE A 65 -0.80 34.25 -73.99
N GLU A 66 -1.23 33.27 -74.80
CA GLU A 66 -1.32 33.45 -76.27
C GLU A 66 -2.58 34.20 -76.72
N VAL A 67 -3.72 33.99 -76.07
CA VAL A 67 -5.00 34.67 -76.40
C VAL A 67 -4.99 36.15 -75.98
N SER A 68 -4.36 36.48 -74.85
CA SER A 68 -4.16 37.86 -74.38
C SER A 68 -3.45 38.74 -75.43
N LYS A 69 -2.42 38.20 -76.09
CA LYS A 69 -1.65 38.90 -77.13
C LYS A 69 -2.46 39.18 -78.41
N ASP A 70 -3.38 38.30 -78.77
CA ASP A 70 -4.20 38.41 -79.99
C ASP A 70 -5.39 39.37 -79.84
N VAL A 71 -5.93 39.53 -78.63
CA VAL A 71 -7.06 40.42 -78.34
C VAL A 71 -6.60 41.87 -78.10
N ALA A 72 -5.47 42.05 -77.40
CA ALA A 72 -4.88 43.38 -77.15
C ALA A 72 -4.39 44.07 -78.45
N THR A 73 -3.90 43.28 -79.42
CA THR A 73 -3.39 43.79 -80.70
C THR A 73 -4.50 44.22 -81.67
N LYS A 74 -5.74 43.73 -81.52
CA LYS A 74 -6.87 44.09 -82.40
C LYS A 74 -7.62 45.37 -82.02
N LYS A 75 -7.45 45.92 -80.82
CA LYS A 75 -8.20 47.12 -80.36
C LYS A 75 -7.40 48.43 -80.27
N PHE A 76 -6.08 48.40 -80.49
CA PHE A 76 -5.25 49.61 -80.42
C PHE A 76 -4.97 50.31 -81.77
N SER A 77 -5.49 49.80 -82.89
CA SER A 77 -5.43 50.52 -84.17
C SER A 77 -6.62 51.49 -84.31
N ASN A 78 -6.57 52.60 -83.58
CA ASN A 78 -7.35 53.79 -83.95
C ASN A 78 -6.57 54.55 -85.02
N ASN A 79 -7.09 54.60 -86.25
CA ASN A 79 -6.93 55.78 -87.09
C ASN A 79 -8.19 56.00 -87.93
N THR A 80 -8.62 57.24 -87.88
CA THR A 80 -9.76 57.90 -88.52
C THR A 80 -9.77 57.75 -90.04
N GLU A 81 -10.88 57.28 -90.61
CA GLU A 81 -11.47 57.84 -91.83
C GLU A 81 -12.91 57.34 -92.02
N THR A 82 -13.74 58.23 -92.56
CA THR A 82 -15.20 58.26 -92.54
C THR A 82 -15.91 57.36 -93.56
N PHE A 83 -17.07 56.82 -93.14
CA PHE A 83 -18.25 56.39 -93.90
C PHE A 83 -18.15 55.18 -94.87
N ASN A 84 -18.82 54.07 -94.50
CA ASN A 84 -20.11 53.74 -95.13
C ASN A 84 -20.87 52.62 -94.38
N GLU A 85 -22.18 52.81 -94.23
CA GLU A 85 -23.14 51.79 -93.84
C GLU A 85 -23.15 50.65 -94.88
N ASN A 86 -22.94 49.40 -94.44
CA ASN A 86 -23.72 48.21 -94.80
C ASN A 86 -23.01 46.92 -94.37
N ALA A 87 -23.73 46.13 -93.56
CA ALA A 87 -23.64 44.69 -93.37
C ALA A 87 -22.48 43.93 -94.05
N ILE A 88 -21.42 43.61 -93.31
CA ILE A 88 -20.46 42.48 -93.47
C ILE A 88 -19.47 42.67 -92.27
N GLU A 89 -19.68 42.07 -91.10
CA GLU A 89 -19.04 40.79 -90.69
C GLU A 89 -19.69 40.21 -89.40
N MET A 90 -21.01 40.21 -89.29
CA MET A 90 -21.74 39.42 -88.27
C MET A 90 -21.95 37.92 -88.65
N LYS A 91 -21.35 37.45 -89.76
CA LYS A 91 -21.56 36.09 -90.29
C LYS A 91 -20.54 35.03 -89.87
N ALA A 92 -19.43 35.40 -89.22
CA ALA A 92 -18.42 34.43 -88.77
C ALA A 92 -18.71 33.83 -87.37
N PHE A 93 -19.71 34.36 -86.66
CA PHE A 93 -20.12 33.90 -85.33
C PHE A 93 -21.46 33.14 -85.31
N SER A 94 -22.09 32.85 -86.47
CA SER A 94 -23.43 32.23 -86.51
C SER A 94 -23.43 30.70 -86.53
N ASP A 95 -22.34 30.02 -86.87
CA ASP A 95 -22.36 28.59 -87.22
C ASP A 95 -21.61 27.70 -86.20
N ASN A 96 -21.92 27.84 -84.90
CA ASN A 96 -21.47 26.94 -83.84
C ASN A 96 -22.63 26.70 -82.84
N PRO A 97 -22.91 25.47 -82.36
CA PRO A 97 -24.17 25.15 -81.69
C PRO A 97 -24.30 25.69 -80.24
N TYR A 98 -23.47 26.65 -79.85
CA TYR A 98 -23.57 27.39 -78.59
C TYR A 98 -23.34 28.88 -78.84
N ASN A 99 -24.19 29.48 -79.69
CA ASN A 99 -24.25 30.94 -79.85
C ASN A 99 -24.91 31.56 -78.64
N LEU A 100 -24.15 32.02 -77.64
CA LEU A 100 -24.61 32.95 -76.60
C LEU A 100 -24.70 34.37 -77.17
N SER A 101 -25.66 34.58 -78.09
CA SER A 101 -26.29 35.91 -78.17
C SER A 101 -27.02 36.18 -76.84
N PRO A 102 -27.30 37.44 -76.46
CA PRO A 102 -28.23 37.73 -75.37
C PRO A 102 -29.62 37.15 -75.71
N GLY A 103 -29.83 35.87 -75.38
CA GLY A 103 -30.95 35.06 -75.87
C GLY A 103 -30.70 33.55 -75.97
N ALA A 104 -29.45 33.06 -75.91
CA ALA A 104 -29.19 31.63 -75.80
C ALA A 104 -29.45 31.15 -74.36
N SER A 105 -29.95 29.93 -74.22
CA SER A 105 -30.41 29.29 -72.96
C SER A 105 -29.97 30.01 -71.68
N MET A 106 -30.94 30.46 -70.88
CA MET A 106 -30.70 31.13 -69.58
C MET A 106 -29.77 30.31 -68.67
N VAL A 107 -29.78 28.98 -68.82
CA VAL A 107 -28.87 28.04 -68.14
C VAL A 107 -27.41 28.28 -68.53
N GLY A 108 -27.14 28.48 -69.83
CA GLY A 108 -25.80 28.80 -70.33
C GLY A 108 -25.27 30.12 -69.77
N ASN A 109 -26.12 31.15 -69.67
CA ASN A 109 -25.76 32.42 -69.03
C ASN A 109 -25.40 32.25 -67.55
N ILE A 110 -26.17 31.43 -66.81
CA ILE A 110 -25.93 31.15 -65.39
C ILE A 110 -24.61 30.38 -65.19
N VAL A 111 -24.34 29.37 -66.02
CA VAL A 111 -23.09 28.58 -65.95
C VAL A 111 -21.87 29.43 -66.34
N GLY A 112 -22.00 30.29 -67.35
CA GLY A 112 -20.97 31.27 -67.72
C GLY A 112 -20.68 32.24 -66.58
N HIS A 113 -21.74 32.78 -65.96
CA HIS A 113 -21.62 33.67 -64.81
C HIS A 113 -21.02 32.98 -63.57
N ALA A 114 -21.38 31.72 -63.30
CA ALA A 114 -20.79 30.92 -62.23
C ALA A 114 -19.28 30.71 -62.47
N SER A 115 -18.91 30.41 -63.70
CA SER A 115 -17.50 30.23 -64.10
C SER A 115 -16.68 31.50 -63.92
N LEU A 116 -17.24 32.67 -64.27
CA LEU A 116 -16.63 33.97 -64.01
C LEU A 116 -16.43 34.21 -62.50
N VAL A 117 -17.50 34.09 -61.72
CA VAL A 117 -17.47 34.29 -60.26
C VAL A 117 -16.42 33.36 -59.63
N ARG A 118 -16.33 32.12 -60.10
CA ARG A 118 -15.35 31.14 -59.64
C ARG A 118 -13.92 31.58 -59.93
N THR A 119 -13.62 32.03 -61.15
CA THR A 119 -12.27 32.48 -61.53
C THR A 119 -11.84 33.71 -60.74
N LEU A 120 -12.72 34.71 -60.62
CA LEU A 120 -12.40 35.93 -59.86
C LEU A 120 -12.22 35.64 -58.38
N LEU A 121 -13.07 34.80 -57.78
CA LEU A 121 -12.94 34.45 -56.37
C LEU A 121 -11.66 33.65 -56.09
N LYS A 122 -11.29 32.68 -56.96
CA LYS A 122 -10.00 31.97 -56.83
C LYS A 122 -8.83 32.94 -56.86
N HIS A 123 -8.83 33.90 -57.80
CA HIS A 123 -7.79 34.91 -57.87
C HIS A 123 -7.72 35.79 -56.62
N GLU A 124 -8.86 36.25 -56.08
CA GLU A 124 -8.87 37.03 -54.84
C GLU A 124 -8.35 36.25 -53.63
N LEU A 125 -8.75 34.99 -53.49
CA LEU A 125 -8.27 34.13 -52.39
C LEU A 125 -6.76 33.93 -52.48
N HIS A 126 -6.22 33.71 -53.69
CA HIS A 126 -4.77 33.59 -53.91
C HIS A 126 -4.01 34.91 -53.72
N ARG A 127 -4.55 36.04 -54.22
CA ARG A 127 -3.88 37.34 -54.17
C ARG A 127 -3.85 37.94 -52.76
N LEU A 128 -4.95 37.82 -52.04
CA LEU A 128 -5.13 38.50 -50.75
C LEU A 128 -4.70 37.64 -49.55
N ASN A 129 -4.51 36.33 -49.74
CA ASN A 129 -4.20 35.38 -48.66
C ASN A 129 -5.19 35.50 -47.47
N VAL A 130 -6.47 35.72 -47.78
CA VAL A 130 -7.52 36.05 -46.82
C VAL A 130 -8.21 34.79 -46.30
N PRO A 131 -8.59 34.72 -45.02
CA PRO A 131 -9.35 33.59 -44.46
C PRO A 131 -10.72 33.40 -45.15
N ASN A 132 -11.21 32.16 -45.14
CA ASN A 132 -12.43 31.69 -45.84
C ASN A 132 -13.73 32.49 -45.56
N LEU A 133 -13.74 33.34 -44.54
CA LEU A 133 -14.89 34.14 -44.11
C LEU A 133 -15.27 35.26 -45.10
N GLN A 134 -14.44 35.54 -46.12
CA GLN A 134 -14.64 36.68 -47.03
C GLN A 134 -15.20 36.36 -48.41
N TRP A 135 -15.69 35.15 -48.70
CA TRP A 135 -16.24 34.78 -50.02
C TRP A 135 -17.37 35.71 -50.51
N THR A 136 -18.00 36.44 -49.60
CA THR A 136 -19.10 37.38 -49.86
C THR A 136 -18.65 38.83 -50.06
N LYS A 137 -17.36 39.14 -49.89
CA LYS A 137 -16.80 40.49 -49.96
C LYS A 137 -15.70 40.58 -51.03
N PHE A 138 -16.11 40.69 -52.27
CA PHE A 138 -15.21 41.00 -53.38
C PHE A 138 -14.63 42.42 -53.27
N GLU A 139 -13.41 42.65 -53.76
CA GLU A 139 -12.90 44.01 -54.00
C GLU A 139 -13.76 44.71 -55.07
N LEU A 140 -13.61 46.03 -55.17
CA LEU A 140 -14.42 46.88 -56.02
C LEU A 140 -14.40 46.43 -57.49
N LEU A 141 -13.25 46.01 -57.99
CA LEU A 141 -13.06 45.68 -59.39
C LEU A 141 -13.74 44.35 -59.82
N PRO A 142 -13.57 43.22 -59.10
CA PRO A 142 -14.39 42.03 -59.34
C PRO A 142 -15.89 42.25 -59.17
N LYS A 143 -16.32 43.07 -58.20
CA LYS A 143 -17.75 43.40 -58.02
C LYS A 143 -18.33 44.06 -59.26
N VAL A 144 -17.61 45.02 -59.83
CA VAL A 144 -18.01 45.72 -61.05
C VAL A 144 -18.06 44.74 -62.23
N LEU A 145 -17.06 43.87 -62.40
CA LEU A 145 -17.02 42.88 -63.49
C LEU A 145 -18.17 41.86 -63.41
N ILE A 146 -18.46 41.34 -62.21
CA ILE A 146 -19.60 40.45 -61.98
C ILE A 146 -20.91 41.18 -62.31
N SER A 147 -21.04 42.45 -61.91
CA SER A 147 -22.24 43.26 -62.16
C SER A 147 -22.45 43.55 -63.65
N ILE A 148 -21.39 43.91 -64.38
CA ILE A 148 -21.43 44.14 -65.84
C ILE A 148 -21.88 42.88 -66.58
N HIS A 149 -21.31 41.72 -66.22
CA HIS A 149 -21.70 40.45 -66.82
C HIS A 149 -23.15 40.08 -66.49
N ALA A 150 -23.59 40.31 -65.24
CA ALA A 150 -24.97 40.04 -64.84
C ALA A 150 -25.98 40.92 -65.61
N GLU A 151 -25.70 42.21 -65.74
CA GLU A 151 -26.56 43.17 -66.43
C GLU A 151 -26.65 42.89 -67.95
N TYR A 152 -25.52 42.58 -68.58
CA TYR A 152 -25.47 42.26 -70.02
C TYR A 152 -26.30 41.00 -70.36
N TYR A 153 -26.19 39.96 -69.53
CA TYR A 153 -26.95 38.72 -69.70
C TYR A 153 -28.33 38.71 -69.02
N LYS A 154 -28.75 39.85 -68.44
CA LYS A 154 -30.02 40.00 -67.72
C LYS A 154 -30.23 38.93 -66.63
N ILE A 155 -29.15 38.61 -65.93
CA ILE A 155 -29.13 37.69 -64.79
C ILE A 155 -29.74 38.42 -63.60
N ASN A 156 -30.95 38.03 -63.21
CA ASN A 156 -31.61 38.55 -62.01
C ASN A 156 -30.91 38.04 -60.73
N GLU A 157 -31.31 38.58 -59.57
CA GLU A 157 -30.70 38.27 -58.28
C GLU A 157 -30.77 36.77 -57.92
N ILE A 158 -31.87 36.10 -58.24
CA ILE A 158 -32.06 34.65 -57.99
C ILE A 158 -31.10 33.81 -58.85
N ASN A 159 -30.96 34.15 -60.13
CA ASN A 159 -30.06 33.45 -61.06
C ASN A 159 -28.59 33.71 -60.73
N ALA A 160 -28.26 34.93 -60.29
CA ALA A 160 -26.93 35.25 -59.75
C ALA A 160 -26.66 34.47 -58.45
N CYS A 161 -27.67 34.24 -57.62
CA CYS A 161 -27.57 33.41 -56.42
C CYS A 161 -27.30 31.94 -56.76
N PHE A 162 -27.98 31.35 -57.74
CA PHE A 162 -27.68 29.99 -58.22
C PHE A 162 -26.28 29.88 -58.84
N ALA A 163 -25.85 30.88 -59.60
CA ALA A 163 -24.51 30.92 -60.16
C ALA A 163 -23.44 30.99 -59.05
N LYS A 164 -23.64 31.82 -58.02
CA LYS A 164 -22.77 31.90 -56.83
C LYS A 164 -22.77 30.58 -56.04
N TRP A 165 -23.93 29.95 -55.87
CA TRP A 165 -24.05 28.64 -55.20
C TRP A 165 -23.20 27.58 -55.90
N ASN A 166 -23.29 27.51 -57.23
CA ASN A 166 -22.50 26.60 -58.06
C ASN A 166 -21.00 26.91 -57.95
N ALA A 167 -20.62 28.17 -58.16
CA ALA A 167 -19.22 28.62 -58.07
C ALA A 167 -18.59 28.34 -56.69
N TYR A 168 -19.30 28.63 -55.60
CA TYR A 168 -18.82 28.41 -54.24
C TYR A 168 -18.72 26.92 -53.90
N SER A 169 -19.66 26.09 -54.39
CA SER A 169 -19.61 24.64 -54.20
C SER A 169 -18.40 24.02 -54.89
N ASP A 170 -18.05 24.49 -56.09
CA ASP A 170 -16.84 24.07 -56.80
C ASP A 170 -15.55 24.53 -56.11
N ILE A 171 -15.51 25.77 -55.62
CA ILE A 171 -14.32 26.31 -54.91
C ILE A 171 -14.05 25.56 -53.61
N ASN A 172 -15.11 25.12 -52.93
CA ASN A 172 -15.04 24.31 -51.72
C ASN A 172 -14.33 22.95 -51.91
N ILE A 173 -14.12 22.51 -53.15
CA ILE A 173 -13.33 21.29 -53.42
C ILE A 173 -11.84 21.56 -53.14
N SER A 174 -11.34 22.78 -53.39
CA SER A 174 -9.93 23.13 -53.24
C SER A 174 -9.63 24.12 -52.11
N HIS A 175 -10.65 24.73 -51.51
CA HIS A 175 -10.53 25.69 -50.41
C HIS A 175 -11.49 25.31 -49.28
N SER A 176 -11.20 25.73 -48.03
CA SER A 176 -12.04 25.39 -46.89
C SER A 176 -13.39 26.11 -46.94
N ILE A 177 -14.42 25.40 -46.50
CA ILE A 177 -15.81 25.81 -46.64
C ILE A 177 -16.13 27.13 -45.91
N SER A 178 -16.85 28.02 -46.58
CA SER A 178 -17.38 29.25 -45.99
C SER A 178 -18.87 29.08 -45.65
N PHE A 179 -19.16 28.58 -44.44
CA PHE A 179 -20.55 28.37 -44.01
C PHE A 179 -21.40 29.66 -44.02
N ASP A 180 -20.80 30.81 -43.70
CA ASP A 180 -21.51 32.10 -43.73
C ASP A 180 -21.91 32.51 -45.16
N ALA A 181 -21.09 32.20 -46.16
CA ALA A 181 -21.41 32.48 -47.56
C ALA A 181 -22.62 31.67 -48.02
N PHE A 182 -22.66 30.38 -47.70
CA PHE A 182 -23.80 29.52 -48.02
C PHE A 182 -25.07 29.91 -47.26
N ASN A 183 -24.96 30.31 -45.99
CA ASN A 183 -26.11 30.83 -45.24
C ASN A 183 -26.70 32.09 -45.89
N LYS A 184 -25.87 33.06 -46.31
CA LYS A 184 -26.37 34.26 -47.01
C LYS A 184 -27.02 33.94 -48.35
N LEU A 185 -26.49 32.97 -49.11
CA LEU A 185 -27.15 32.52 -50.34
C LEU A 185 -28.50 31.86 -50.04
N LEU A 186 -28.60 31.11 -48.94
CA LEU A 186 -29.87 30.55 -48.49
C LEU A 186 -30.84 31.61 -47.97
N ASP A 187 -30.39 32.76 -47.45
CA ASP A 187 -31.30 33.84 -47.05
C ASP A 187 -32.09 34.31 -48.29
N ILE A 188 -31.39 34.55 -49.39
CA ILE A 188 -32.00 34.94 -50.68
C ILE A 188 -32.92 33.84 -51.22
N LEU A 189 -32.49 32.57 -51.16
CA LEU A 189 -33.27 31.45 -51.71
C LEU A 189 -34.46 31.02 -50.81
N VAL A 190 -34.42 31.30 -49.51
CA VAL A 190 -35.44 30.86 -48.52
C VAL A 190 -36.38 32.00 -48.10
N GLU A 191 -35.92 33.25 -47.90
CA GLU A 191 -36.79 34.38 -47.52
C GLU A 191 -37.78 34.78 -48.63
N GLU A 192 -37.40 34.62 -49.92
CA GLU A 192 -38.34 34.76 -51.04
C GLU A 192 -39.50 33.74 -50.99
N ASN A 193 -39.41 32.66 -50.20
CA ASN A 193 -40.47 31.66 -50.03
C ASN A 193 -41.44 31.96 -48.85
N GLU A 194 -41.06 32.85 -47.92
CA GLU A 194 -41.84 33.17 -46.72
C GLU A 194 -42.75 34.40 -46.88
N ASN A 195 -42.42 35.34 -47.77
CA ASN A 195 -43.17 36.59 -47.99
C ASN A 195 -44.56 36.47 -48.68
N ASP A 196 -45.04 35.24 -48.95
CA ASP A 196 -46.40 34.99 -49.47
C ASP A 196 -47.20 34.12 -48.47
N GLU A 197 -47.92 34.78 -47.56
CA GLU A 197 -48.71 34.14 -46.48
C GLU A 197 -49.99 33.40 -46.96
N LYS A 198 -50.40 33.51 -48.22
CA LYS A 198 -51.73 33.01 -48.65
C LYS A 198 -51.82 31.54 -49.09
N ASP A 199 -50.72 30.84 -49.34
CA ASP A 199 -50.77 29.44 -49.83
C ASP A 199 -50.04 28.46 -48.91
N LYS A 200 -50.68 28.09 -47.79
CA LYS A 200 -50.22 27.05 -46.84
C LYS A 200 -50.84 25.66 -47.06
N LYS A 201 -51.72 25.45 -48.05
CA LYS A 201 -52.51 24.19 -48.14
C LYS A 201 -52.12 23.14 -49.19
N ASN A 202 -51.29 23.45 -50.18
CA ASN A 202 -50.85 22.44 -51.16
C ASN A 202 -49.32 22.46 -51.29
N GLY A 203 -48.63 21.57 -50.56
CA GLY A 203 -47.17 21.49 -50.43
C GLY A 203 -46.36 21.12 -51.69
N LYS A 204 -46.73 21.67 -52.86
CA LYS A 204 -46.01 21.49 -54.14
C LYS A 204 -45.63 22.81 -54.85
N GLY A 205 -45.83 23.96 -54.20
CA GLY A 205 -45.93 25.25 -54.90
C GLY A 205 -44.82 26.30 -54.74
N LYS A 206 -43.87 26.17 -53.80
CA LYS A 206 -43.04 27.33 -53.40
C LYS A 206 -41.68 27.50 -54.11
N PHE A 207 -40.93 26.42 -54.40
CA PHE A 207 -39.70 26.52 -55.21
C PHE A 207 -39.97 26.70 -56.71
N LYS A 208 -41.10 26.17 -57.21
CA LYS A 208 -41.53 26.26 -58.62
C LYS A 208 -41.78 27.71 -59.08
N LYS A 209 -42.15 28.64 -58.18
CA LYS A 209 -42.38 30.07 -58.51
C LYS A 209 -41.09 30.90 -58.61
N ALA A 210 -40.04 30.57 -57.83
CA ALA A 210 -38.72 31.16 -58.00
C ALA A 210 -38.13 30.81 -59.37
N PHE A 211 -38.35 29.58 -59.83
CA PHE A 211 -38.04 29.15 -61.19
C PHE A 211 -38.89 29.85 -62.26
N GLN A 212 -40.18 30.07 -62.02
CA GLN A 212 -41.04 30.83 -62.94
C GLN A 212 -40.62 32.31 -63.11
N LYS A 213 -39.89 32.91 -62.15
CA LYS A 213 -39.31 34.26 -62.25
C LYS A 213 -37.98 34.33 -63.04
N ILE A 214 -37.43 33.20 -63.49
CA ILE A 214 -36.13 33.11 -64.19
C ILE A 214 -36.16 33.81 -65.56
N ASN A 215 -37.34 34.13 -66.11
CA ASN A 215 -37.47 34.77 -67.41
C ASN A 215 -38.44 35.98 -67.38
N PRO A 216 -37.95 37.24 -67.37
CA PRO A 216 -38.82 38.42 -67.36
C PRO A 216 -39.48 38.74 -68.71
N PHE A 217 -39.10 38.06 -69.80
CA PHE A 217 -39.68 38.26 -71.13
C PHE A 217 -40.93 37.41 -71.36
N LYS A 218 -42.02 37.71 -70.65
CA LYS A 218 -43.39 37.43 -71.09
C LYS A 218 -44.37 38.28 -70.28
N LYS A 219 -44.44 39.58 -70.57
CA LYS A 219 -45.67 40.33 -70.32
C LYS A 219 -46.79 39.60 -71.07
N LYS A 220 -47.82 39.16 -70.34
CA LYS A 220 -49.06 38.60 -70.88
C LYS A 220 -49.53 39.47 -72.07
N LYS A 221 -49.43 38.96 -73.30
CA LYS A 221 -50.36 39.39 -74.34
C LYS A 221 -51.68 38.73 -73.99
N LYS A 222 -52.66 39.53 -73.54
CA LYS A 222 -54.07 39.15 -73.68
C LYS A 222 -54.32 39.01 -75.17
N THR A 223 -54.60 37.79 -75.61
CA THR A 223 -55.35 37.53 -76.84
C THR A 223 -56.35 36.45 -76.53
N ASP A 224 -57.55 36.68 -77.04
CA ASP A 224 -58.83 36.14 -76.61
C ASP A 224 -58.97 34.61 -76.72
N ALA A 225 -60.01 34.14 -76.04
CA ALA A 225 -60.44 32.76 -75.89
C ALA A 225 -60.52 31.99 -77.20
N THR A 226 -59.99 30.75 -77.20
CA THR A 226 -60.73 29.52 -77.55
C THR A 226 -59.93 28.28 -77.11
N ASP A 227 -60.68 27.25 -76.75
CA ASP A 227 -60.34 25.98 -76.11
C ASP A 227 -59.10 25.21 -76.62
N GLY A 228 -58.44 24.50 -75.70
CA GLY A 228 -57.49 23.44 -76.05
C GLY A 228 -56.60 22.99 -74.89
N ILE A 229 -56.78 21.74 -74.47
CA ILE A 229 -56.01 20.99 -73.47
C ILE A 229 -54.49 21.14 -73.70
N VAL A 230 -53.75 21.69 -72.73
CA VAL A 230 -52.29 21.55 -72.64
C VAL A 230 -51.90 21.33 -71.18
N GLY A 231 -51.41 20.13 -70.88
CA GLY A 231 -50.82 19.81 -69.58
C GLY A 231 -49.54 20.62 -69.31
N ASP A 232 -49.33 20.95 -68.03
CA ASP A 232 -48.15 21.65 -67.49
C ASP A 232 -46.84 20.95 -67.88
N GLN A 233 -46.25 21.32 -69.03
CA GLN A 233 -44.86 21.05 -69.34
C GLN A 233 -43.98 22.07 -68.60
N LEU A 234 -43.28 21.61 -67.57
CA LEU A 234 -42.16 22.34 -66.97
C LEU A 234 -41.14 22.70 -68.06
N ASN A 235 -40.66 23.94 -68.06
CA ASN A 235 -39.73 24.48 -69.05
C ASN A 235 -38.41 23.70 -68.99
N THR A 236 -37.82 23.30 -70.12
CA THR A 236 -36.57 22.50 -70.17
C THR A 236 -35.40 23.16 -69.43
N ASN A 237 -35.37 24.50 -69.42
CA ASN A 237 -34.37 25.30 -68.70
C ASN A 237 -34.49 25.19 -67.17
N ASP A 238 -35.71 25.01 -66.64
CA ASP A 238 -35.94 24.89 -65.20
C ASP A 238 -35.40 23.55 -64.68
N VAL A 239 -35.59 22.49 -65.47
CA VAL A 239 -35.06 21.14 -65.18
C VAL A 239 -33.53 21.11 -65.20
N GLU A 240 -32.88 21.87 -66.08
CA GLU A 240 -31.42 21.95 -66.16
C GLU A 240 -30.80 22.75 -65.00
N ILE A 241 -31.39 23.88 -64.61
CA ILE A 241 -30.93 24.65 -63.44
C ILE A 241 -31.16 23.85 -62.14
N GLU A 242 -32.26 23.10 -62.05
CA GLU A 242 -32.52 22.16 -60.96
C GLU A 242 -31.45 21.06 -60.88
N LYS A 243 -31.00 20.51 -62.01
CA LYS A 243 -29.88 19.56 -62.07
C LYS A 243 -28.56 20.17 -61.59
N LEU A 244 -28.23 21.39 -62.03
CA LEU A 244 -27.02 22.10 -61.58
C LEU A 244 -27.03 22.35 -60.08
N PHE A 245 -28.18 22.76 -59.54
CA PHE A 245 -28.34 22.94 -58.09
C PHE A 245 -28.19 21.61 -57.32
N CYS A 246 -28.77 20.52 -57.84
CA CYS A 246 -28.61 19.19 -57.25
C CYS A 246 -27.15 18.73 -57.20
N GLU A 247 -26.40 18.95 -58.29
CA GLU A 247 -25.00 18.60 -58.37
C GLU A 247 -24.15 19.39 -57.37
N SER A 248 -24.35 20.72 -57.29
CA SER A 248 -23.68 21.57 -56.30
C SER A 248 -24.07 21.22 -54.87
N LYS A 249 -25.35 20.89 -54.61
CA LYS A 249 -25.81 20.37 -53.31
C LYS A 249 -25.08 19.08 -52.94
N ARG A 250 -24.89 18.15 -53.89
CA ARG A 250 -24.14 16.90 -53.65
C ARG A 250 -22.69 17.17 -53.30
N ILE A 251 -22.03 18.08 -54.00
CA ILE A 251 -20.63 18.48 -53.71
C ILE A 251 -20.54 19.04 -52.29
N LEU A 252 -21.43 19.96 -51.92
CA LEU A 252 -21.48 20.57 -50.59
C LEU A 252 -21.71 19.52 -49.48
N LEU A 253 -22.67 18.60 -49.66
CA LEU A 253 -22.97 17.54 -48.70
C LEU A 253 -21.78 16.57 -48.55
N ASN A 254 -21.05 16.27 -49.63
CA ASN A 254 -19.82 15.48 -49.53
C ASN A 254 -18.73 16.19 -48.71
N SER A 255 -18.59 17.51 -48.87
CA SER A 255 -17.66 18.29 -48.05
C SER A 255 -18.07 18.33 -46.57
N PHE A 256 -19.37 18.30 -46.25
CA PHE A 256 -19.83 18.11 -44.87
C PHE A 256 -19.45 16.74 -44.31
N LEU A 257 -19.55 15.67 -45.11
CA LEU A 257 -19.10 14.33 -44.70
C LEU A 257 -17.58 14.32 -44.43
N GLN A 258 -16.78 14.99 -45.27
CA GLN A 258 -15.33 15.13 -45.04
C GLN A 258 -15.02 15.98 -43.80
N PHE A 259 -15.77 17.06 -43.57
CA PHE A 259 -15.65 17.84 -42.34
C PHE A 259 -15.93 16.99 -41.09
N MET A 260 -17.01 16.19 -41.12
CA MET A 260 -17.35 15.27 -40.02
C MET A 260 -16.28 14.21 -39.77
N LYS A 261 -15.62 13.76 -40.83
CA LYS A 261 -14.48 12.84 -40.73
C LYS A 261 -13.26 13.50 -40.09
N ASN A 262 -12.95 14.73 -40.46
CA ASN A 262 -11.73 15.43 -40.01
C ASN A 262 -11.92 16.25 -38.72
N ILE A 263 -13.12 16.25 -38.13
CA ILE A 263 -13.45 17.07 -36.96
C ILE A 263 -12.51 16.83 -35.76
N HIS A 264 -11.95 15.62 -35.68
CA HIS A 264 -11.06 15.14 -34.61
C HIS A 264 -9.59 15.56 -34.78
N ASP A 265 -9.16 15.94 -35.99
CA ASP A 265 -7.77 16.32 -36.24
C ASP A 265 -7.50 17.72 -35.65
N SER A 266 -6.46 17.89 -34.84
CA SER A 266 -5.95 19.23 -34.52
C SER A 266 -5.35 19.81 -35.80
N ASP A 267 -5.73 21.02 -36.21
CA ASP A 267 -5.10 21.69 -37.35
C ASP A 267 -3.60 21.86 -37.05
N ALA A 268 -2.78 20.97 -37.60
CA ALA A 268 -1.43 20.67 -37.11
C ALA A 268 -0.32 21.60 -37.64
N ASP A 269 -0.65 22.80 -38.12
CA ASP A 269 0.34 23.66 -38.79
C ASP A 269 0.69 24.98 -38.07
N THR A 270 0.22 25.21 -36.85
CA THR A 270 0.70 26.35 -36.04
C THR A 270 1.44 25.86 -34.81
N GLY A 271 2.73 25.59 -34.97
CA GLY A 271 3.62 25.31 -33.86
C GLY A 271 3.74 26.53 -32.93
N GLN A 272 2.94 26.59 -31.87
CA GLN A 272 3.13 27.41 -30.66
C GLN A 272 2.14 26.98 -29.54
N LYS A 273 2.46 27.33 -28.29
CA LYS A 273 2.07 26.67 -27.02
C LYS A 273 0.55 26.51 -26.74
N GLN A 274 0.25 25.41 -26.03
CA GLN A 274 -1.07 24.81 -25.79
C GLN A 274 -1.76 25.28 -24.49
N GLY A 275 -3.07 25.51 -24.57
CA GLY A 275 -3.96 25.87 -23.46
C GLY A 275 -5.18 26.61 -23.99
N GLU A 276 -5.10 27.94 -24.05
CA GLU A 276 -6.20 28.84 -24.47
C GLU A 276 -6.57 28.71 -25.96
N PHE A 277 -5.62 28.32 -26.82
CA PHE A 277 -5.87 28.19 -28.26
C PHE A 277 -6.68 26.94 -28.62
N VAL A 278 -6.64 25.90 -27.79
CA VAL A 278 -7.38 24.65 -28.05
C VAL A 278 -8.87 24.86 -27.81
N GLU A 279 -9.25 25.63 -26.79
CA GLU A 279 -10.64 26.05 -26.57
C GLU A 279 -11.13 26.98 -27.68
N ALA A 280 -10.29 27.91 -28.15
CA ALA A 280 -10.62 28.77 -29.28
C ALA A 280 -10.80 27.98 -30.59
N GLN A 281 -9.91 27.01 -30.88
CA GLN A 281 -10.03 26.12 -32.04
C GLN A 281 -11.26 25.20 -31.95
N ASN A 282 -11.53 24.62 -30.77
CA ASN A 282 -12.75 23.84 -30.56
C ASN A 282 -14.01 24.71 -30.69
N GLY A 283 -13.99 25.95 -30.21
CA GLY A 283 -15.06 26.92 -30.42
C GLY A 283 -15.30 27.24 -31.89
N ILE A 284 -14.25 27.38 -32.70
CA ILE A 284 -14.33 27.56 -34.16
C ILE A 284 -14.96 26.34 -34.82
N LYS A 285 -14.56 25.13 -34.42
CA LYS A 285 -15.13 23.87 -34.94
C LYS A 285 -16.59 23.67 -34.55
N VAL A 286 -16.95 23.96 -33.29
CA VAL A 286 -18.35 23.90 -32.81
C VAL A 286 -19.22 24.91 -33.56
N ASN A 287 -18.73 26.13 -33.77
CA ASN A 287 -19.46 27.13 -34.56
C ASN A 287 -19.64 26.69 -36.02
N SER A 288 -18.58 26.17 -36.63
CA SER A 288 -18.61 25.59 -37.99
C SER A 288 -19.61 24.43 -38.10
N PHE A 289 -19.62 23.54 -37.11
CA PHE A 289 -20.56 22.43 -37.00
C PHE A 289 -22.01 22.91 -36.87
N ASN A 290 -22.27 23.92 -36.05
CA ASN A 290 -23.60 24.52 -35.92
C ASN A 290 -24.08 25.18 -37.21
N LYS A 291 -23.20 25.93 -37.89
CA LYS A 291 -23.53 26.53 -39.19
C LYS A 291 -23.79 25.46 -40.25
N MET A 292 -23.05 24.35 -40.23
CA MET A 292 -23.31 23.19 -41.08
C MET A 292 -24.70 22.60 -40.84
N LEU A 293 -25.08 22.35 -39.59
CA LEU A 293 -26.41 21.85 -39.23
C LEU A 293 -27.52 22.82 -39.64
N GLN A 294 -27.31 24.13 -39.49
CA GLN A 294 -28.24 25.16 -39.98
C GLN A 294 -28.42 25.07 -41.49
N ILE A 295 -27.34 24.97 -42.26
CA ILE A 295 -27.40 24.84 -43.73
C ILE A 295 -28.12 23.55 -44.13
N ILE A 296 -27.86 22.42 -43.48
CA ILE A 296 -28.55 21.15 -43.73
C ILE A 296 -30.06 21.31 -43.51
N ASN A 297 -30.47 21.84 -42.35
CA ASN A 297 -31.89 22.06 -42.03
C ASN A 297 -32.59 23.03 -42.98
N ARG A 298 -31.87 24.03 -43.51
CA ARG A 298 -32.41 24.98 -44.50
C ARG A 298 -32.52 24.37 -45.90
N LEU A 299 -31.52 23.57 -46.31
CA LEU A 299 -31.51 22.83 -47.58
C LEU A 299 -32.62 21.79 -47.69
N GLU A 300 -33.17 21.34 -46.57
CA GLU A 300 -34.34 20.45 -46.51
C GLU A 300 -35.65 21.16 -46.81
N ARG A 301 -35.75 22.47 -46.53
CA ARG A 301 -36.96 23.26 -46.81
C ARG A 301 -37.14 23.55 -48.31
N ILE A 302 -36.13 23.21 -49.12
CA ILE A 302 -36.11 23.38 -50.57
C ILE A 302 -36.65 22.10 -51.24
N TYR A 303 -37.91 22.16 -51.69
CA TYR A 303 -38.59 21.06 -52.40
C TYR A 303 -38.27 21.08 -53.89
N LEU A 304 -37.72 19.98 -54.41
CA LEU A 304 -37.39 19.78 -55.83
C LEU A 304 -38.48 18.95 -56.52
N THR A 305 -38.71 19.20 -57.82
CA THR A 305 -39.70 18.49 -58.63
C THR A 305 -39.28 17.04 -58.88
N ASP A 306 -40.26 16.13 -58.87
CA ASP A 306 -40.14 14.67 -58.76
C ASP A 306 -38.92 14.02 -59.47
N GLY A 307 -38.19 13.19 -58.72
CA GLY A 307 -37.51 11.99 -59.28
C GLY A 307 -35.97 11.89 -59.17
N VAL A 308 -35.21 12.98 -58.98
CA VAL A 308 -33.74 12.94 -59.16
C VAL A 308 -32.92 12.84 -57.86
N SER A 309 -33.54 12.89 -56.68
CA SER A 309 -32.81 12.66 -55.41
C SER A 309 -33.54 11.62 -54.57
N LYS A 310 -33.21 10.33 -54.75
CA LYS A 310 -33.73 9.25 -53.88
C LYS A 310 -32.73 8.78 -52.82
N VAL A 311 -31.47 9.19 -52.92
CA VAL A 311 -30.38 8.77 -52.02
C VAL A 311 -29.92 9.90 -51.08
N LEU A 312 -30.18 11.16 -51.43
CA LEU A 312 -29.79 12.35 -50.63
C LEU A 312 -31.00 13.18 -50.14
N SER A 313 -32.22 12.72 -50.39
CA SER A 313 -33.46 13.38 -49.95
C SER A 313 -33.96 12.92 -48.58
N ASN A 314 -33.48 11.76 -48.10
CA ASN A 314 -33.85 11.24 -46.79
C ASN A 314 -32.90 11.76 -45.71
N LYS A 315 -33.36 12.77 -44.95
CA LYS A 315 -32.69 13.37 -43.79
C LYS A 315 -32.04 12.33 -42.86
N ILE A 316 -32.76 11.25 -42.58
CA ILE A 316 -32.33 10.17 -41.69
C ILE A 316 -31.09 9.45 -42.25
N GLU A 317 -31.04 9.22 -43.56
CA GLU A 317 -29.95 8.48 -44.19
C GLU A 317 -28.67 9.33 -44.28
N PHE A 318 -28.80 10.65 -44.47
CA PHE A 318 -27.65 11.55 -44.44
C PHE A 318 -27.06 11.70 -43.04
N TYR A 319 -27.88 11.78 -41.98
CA TYR A 319 -27.37 11.78 -40.60
C TYR A 319 -26.62 10.50 -40.25
N LYS A 320 -27.11 9.33 -40.69
CA LYS A 320 -26.37 8.06 -40.55
C LYS A 320 -25.01 8.12 -41.23
N LEU A 321 -24.92 8.70 -42.44
CA LEU A 321 -23.65 8.88 -43.15
C LEU A 321 -22.72 9.85 -42.41
N MET A 322 -23.23 10.93 -41.82
CA MET A 322 -22.42 11.84 -40.99
C MET A 322 -21.86 11.14 -39.75
N ILE A 323 -22.70 10.37 -39.05
CA ILE A 323 -22.28 9.56 -37.89
C ILE A 323 -21.21 8.55 -38.32
N LYS A 324 -21.40 7.85 -39.44
CA LYS A 324 -20.39 6.90 -39.96
C LYS A 324 -19.06 7.59 -40.29
N ASN A 325 -19.09 8.77 -40.91
CA ASN A 325 -17.85 9.50 -41.22
C ASN A 325 -17.16 10.01 -39.95
N PHE A 326 -17.94 10.47 -38.97
CA PHE A 326 -17.45 10.80 -37.64
C PHE A 326 -16.74 9.62 -36.97
N GLU A 327 -17.33 8.42 -37.04
CA GLU A 327 -16.74 7.20 -36.50
C GLU A 327 -15.42 6.83 -37.18
N ILE A 328 -15.38 6.91 -38.52
CA ILE A 328 -14.15 6.68 -39.31
C ILE A 328 -13.07 7.69 -38.88
N GLY A 329 -13.46 8.95 -38.68
CA GLY A 329 -12.57 10.01 -38.21
C GLY A 329 -11.89 9.70 -36.88
N ILE A 330 -12.62 9.11 -35.92
CA ILE A 330 -12.05 8.71 -34.61
C ILE A 330 -10.99 7.63 -34.80
N VAL A 331 -11.26 6.63 -35.64
CA VAL A 331 -10.34 5.54 -35.92
C VAL A 331 -9.08 6.07 -36.59
N GLU A 332 -9.22 6.91 -37.61
CA GLU A 332 -8.08 7.51 -38.31
C GLU A 332 -7.28 8.44 -37.40
N HIS A 333 -7.93 9.22 -36.54
CA HIS A 333 -7.28 10.07 -35.56
C HIS A 333 -6.42 9.25 -34.60
N LEU A 334 -6.94 8.13 -34.09
CA LEU A 334 -6.18 7.23 -33.24
C LEU A 334 -5.01 6.59 -34.01
N ASP A 335 -5.26 6.09 -35.22
CA ASP A 335 -4.27 5.44 -36.06
C ASP A 335 -3.09 6.36 -36.43
N LYS A 336 -3.35 7.65 -36.75
CA LYS A 336 -2.31 8.66 -36.99
C LYS A 336 -1.45 8.91 -35.75
N ASN A 337 -2.06 8.81 -34.58
CA ASN A 337 -1.43 9.05 -33.30
C ASN A 337 -0.79 7.79 -32.69
N ILE A 338 -0.82 6.62 -33.34
CA ILE A 338 -0.17 5.39 -32.85
C ILE A 338 1.14 5.18 -33.62
N ASN A 339 2.24 4.99 -32.90
CA ASN A 339 3.50 4.53 -33.50
C ASN A 339 3.47 2.99 -33.74
N LYS A 340 2.84 2.57 -34.85
CA LYS A 340 2.71 1.14 -35.21
C LYS A 340 4.05 0.45 -35.42
N ASP A 341 5.06 1.17 -35.92
CA ASP A 341 6.40 0.62 -36.13
C ASP A 341 7.04 0.22 -34.79
N LEU A 342 6.94 1.07 -33.78
CA LEU A 342 7.41 0.78 -32.42
C LEU A 342 6.71 -0.46 -31.81
N LEU A 343 5.39 -0.58 -32.01
CA LEU A 343 4.62 -1.71 -31.47
C LEU A 343 5.01 -3.06 -32.09
N ASN A 344 5.55 -3.05 -33.31
CA ASN A 344 5.98 -4.24 -34.04
C ASN A 344 7.44 -4.66 -33.78
N GLN A 345 8.26 -3.83 -33.11
CA GLN A 345 9.68 -4.14 -32.85
C GLN A 345 9.86 -5.27 -31.83
N PHE A 346 10.89 -6.12 -31.97
CA PHE A 346 11.20 -7.16 -30.98
C PHE A 346 12.00 -6.61 -29.80
N ASP A 347 11.81 -7.17 -28.61
CA ASP A 347 12.55 -6.88 -27.35
C ASP A 347 12.46 -5.45 -26.79
N VAL A 348 11.54 -4.61 -27.29
CA VAL A 348 11.35 -3.23 -26.82
C VAL A 348 10.12 -3.07 -25.92
N ASN A 349 9.89 -4.05 -25.03
CA ASN A 349 8.63 -4.18 -24.28
C ASN A 349 8.26 -2.96 -23.42
N GLU A 350 9.24 -2.30 -22.80
CA GLU A 350 9.00 -1.09 -22.00
C GLU A 350 8.45 0.07 -22.85
N GLN A 351 9.04 0.29 -24.03
CA GLN A 351 8.63 1.38 -24.92
C GLN A 351 7.27 1.08 -25.56
N LYS A 352 7.01 -0.19 -25.92
CA LYS A 352 5.69 -0.63 -26.36
C LYS A 352 4.62 -0.31 -25.32
N LEU A 353 4.85 -0.70 -24.06
CA LEU A 353 3.88 -0.43 -22.99
C LEU A 353 3.70 1.08 -22.74
N SER A 354 4.78 1.86 -22.82
CA SER A 354 4.72 3.32 -22.68
C SER A 354 3.88 3.97 -23.80
N GLU A 355 4.01 3.48 -25.03
CA GLU A 355 3.19 3.91 -26.15
C GLU A 355 1.72 3.52 -25.96
N LEU A 356 1.42 2.29 -25.52
CA LEU A 356 0.06 1.87 -25.21
C LEU A 356 -0.59 2.72 -24.11
N ILE A 357 0.15 3.06 -23.05
CA ILE A 357 -0.32 3.97 -21.98
C ILE A 357 -0.66 5.34 -22.56
N ARG A 358 0.24 5.89 -23.40
CA ARG A 358 0.03 7.20 -24.04
C ARG A 358 -1.21 7.19 -24.93
N VAL A 359 -1.41 6.14 -25.71
CA VAL A 359 -2.58 5.96 -26.60
C VAL A 359 -3.89 5.89 -25.79
N VAL A 360 -3.90 5.15 -24.68
CA VAL A 360 -5.08 5.08 -23.79
C VAL A 360 -5.40 6.46 -23.20
N LYS A 361 -4.40 7.17 -22.67
CA LYS A 361 -4.57 8.52 -22.11
C LYS A 361 -5.07 9.53 -23.16
N LEU A 362 -4.47 9.51 -24.35
CA LEU A 362 -4.86 10.39 -25.46
C LEU A 362 -6.33 10.18 -25.85
N ALA A 363 -6.80 8.93 -25.93
CA ALA A 363 -8.18 8.64 -26.28
C ALA A 363 -9.17 9.00 -25.16
N ILE A 364 -8.80 8.84 -23.88
CA ILE A 364 -9.60 9.31 -22.74
C ILE A 364 -9.73 10.84 -22.80
N GLU A 365 -8.62 11.54 -22.95
CA GLU A 365 -8.57 13.00 -23.02
C GLU A 365 -9.33 13.54 -24.24
N HIS A 366 -9.16 12.92 -25.40
CA HIS A 366 -9.86 13.29 -26.63
C HIS A 366 -11.37 13.15 -26.45
N ARG A 367 -11.86 12.04 -25.88
CA ARG A 367 -13.29 11.86 -25.57
C ARG A 367 -13.80 12.96 -24.63
N GLU A 368 -13.10 13.20 -23.51
CA GLU A 368 -13.55 14.17 -22.50
C GLU A 368 -13.65 15.58 -23.07
N LYS A 369 -12.62 16.02 -23.81
CA LYS A 369 -12.61 17.34 -24.47
C LYS A 369 -13.67 17.44 -25.55
N PHE A 370 -13.85 16.39 -26.36
CA PHE A 370 -14.83 16.40 -27.45
C PHE A 370 -16.26 16.44 -26.90
N VAL A 371 -16.59 15.57 -25.94
CA VAL A 371 -17.91 15.54 -25.30
C VAL A 371 -18.22 16.89 -24.66
N ALA A 372 -17.28 17.47 -23.90
CA ALA A 372 -17.48 18.78 -23.27
C ALA A 372 -17.83 19.91 -24.27
N CYS A 373 -17.34 19.84 -25.51
CA CYS A 373 -17.57 20.86 -26.53
C CYS A 373 -18.80 20.59 -27.41
N PHE A 374 -19.15 19.33 -27.69
CA PHE A 374 -20.09 18.97 -28.75
C PHE A 374 -21.37 18.26 -28.27
N ASP A 375 -21.49 17.82 -27.00
CA ASP A 375 -22.61 16.98 -26.53
C ASP A 375 -23.98 17.60 -26.86
N GLN A 376 -24.19 18.86 -26.47
CA GLN A 376 -25.44 19.58 -26.69
C GLN A 376 -25.79 19.72 -28.18
N ASN A 377 -24.77 19.82 -29.04
CA ASN A 377 -24.97 19.98 -30.47
C ASN A 377 -25.40 18.65 -31.11
N PHE A 378 -24.90 17.50 -30.62
CA PHE A 378 -25.32 16.20 -31.16
C PHE A 378 -26.67 15.72 -30.63
N ASP A 379 -27.01 16.03 -29.39
CA ASP A 379 -28.35 15.76 -28.85
C ASP A 379 -29.44 16.42 -29.70
N SER A 380 -29.13 17.54 -30.36
CA SER A 380 -30.07 18.27 -31.22
C SER A 380 -30.36 17.60 -32.56
N PHE A 381 -29.49 16.70 -33.06
CA PHE A 381 -29.67 16.07 -34.38
C PHE A 381 -29.66 14.53 -34.36
N SER A 382 -29.26 13.89 -33.27
CA SER A 382 -29.26 12.44 -33.13
C SER A 382 -29.67 12.01 -31.73
N ASP A 383 -30.47 10.95 -31.62
CA ASP A 383 -30.82 10.31 -30.33
C ASP A 383 -29.63 9.50 -29.73
N ILE A 384 -28.43 9.63 -30.28
CA ILE A 384 -27.25 8.85 -29.93
C ILE A 384 -26.30 9.71 -29.10
N SER A 385 -26.02 9.27 -27.87
CA SER A 385 -24.97 9.89 -27.05
C SER A 385 -23.59 9.76 -27.71
N ILE A 386 -22.95 10.90 -28.02
CA ILE A 386 -21.58 10.92 -28.56
C ILE A 386 -20.62 10.22 -27.61
N SER A 387 -20.73 10.52 -26.32
CA SER A 387 -19.90 9.97 -25.26
C SER A 387 -19.91 8.44 -25.30
N LYS A 388 -21.10 7.85 -25.45
CA LYS A 388 -21.27 6.40 -25.62
C LYS A 388 -20.63 5.90 -26.91
N ARG A 389 -20.84 6.60 -28.03
CA ARG A 389 -20.34 6.15 -29.34
C ARG A 389 -18.82 6.19 -29.44
N MET A 390 -18.18 7.26 -28.96
CA MET A 390 -16.72 7.34 -28.87
C MET A 390 -16.14 6.24 -28.00
N TYR A 391 -16.78 5.97 -26.85
CA TYR A 391 -16.36 4.89 -25.96
C TYR A 391 -16.41 3.52 -26.65
N GLU A 392 -17.48 3.19 -27.37
CA GLU A 392 -17.62 1.94 -28.13
C GLU A 392 -16.51 1.75 -29.18
N ILE A 393 -16.12 2.82 -29.87
CA ILE A 393 -15.05 2.76 -30.88
C ILE A 393 -13.70 2.52 -30.21
N TYR A 394 -13.38 3.27 -29.15
CA TYR A 394 -12.13 3.07 -28.41
C TYR A 394 -12.04 1.69 -27.77
N ASP A 395 -13.15 1.18 -27.24
CA ASP A 395 -13.23 -0.18 -26.71
C ASP A 395 -12.82 -1.24 -27.74
N ILE A 396 -13.33 -1.14 -28.98
CA ILE A 396 -12.97 -2.03 -30.09
C ILE A 396 -11.48 -1.87 -30.44
N GLN A 397 -11.01 -0.64 -30.60
CA GLN A 397 -9.62 -0.35 -31.00
C GLN A 397 -8.63 -0.83 -29.94
N PHE A 398 -8.88 -0.54 -28.66
CA PHE A 398 -8.05 -1.01 -27.55
C PHE A 398 -8.04 -2.53 -27.44
N THR A 399 -9.18 -3.19 -27.65
CA THR A 399 -9.23 -4.65 -27.62
C THR A 399 -8.42 -5.28 -28.76
N ALA A 400 -8.41 -4.66 -29.95
CA ALA A 400 -7.62 -5.13 -31.08
C ALA A 400 -6.11 -4.88 -30.90
N LEU A 401 -5.74 -3.71 -30.37
CA LEU A 401 -4.35 -3.26 -30.25
C LEU A 401 -3.64 -3.82 -29.00
N ILE A 402 -4.25 -3.66 -27.83
CA ILE A 402 -3.59 -3.85 -26.53
C ILE A 402 -3.56 -5.33 -26.14
N LYS A 403 -4.68 -6.04 -26.32
CA LYS A 403 -4.83 -7.45 -25.93
C LYS A 403 -3.69 -8.36 -26.45
N PRO A 404 -3.34 -8.38 -27.75
CA PRO A 404 -2.30 -9.29 -28.24
C PRO A 404 -0.93 -8.99 -27.63
N ILE A 405 -0.54 -7.70 -27.56
CA ILE A 405 0.76 -7.26 -27.04
C ILE A 405 0.89 -7.58 -25.55
N VAL A 406 -0.14 -7.27 -24.76
CA VAL A 406 -0.14 -7.57 -23.31
C VAL A 406 -0.06 -9.08 -23.07
N LEU A 407 -0.81 -9.88 -23.82
CA LEU A 407 -0.76 -11.35 -23.69
C LEU A 407 0.62 -11.90 -24.06
N GLU A 408 1.29 -11.36 -25.06
CA GLU A 408 2.65 -11.73 -25.44
C GLU A 408 3.65 -11.43 -24.31
N ILE A 409 3.66 -10.19 -23.80
CA ILE A 409 4.55 -9.75 -22.72
C ILE A 409 4.28 -10.53 -21.42
N CYS A 410 3.01 -10.79 -21.09
CA CYS A 410 2.65 -11.55 -19.89
C CYS A 410 3.04 -13.03 -19.97
N LYS A 411 3.04 -13.63 -21.18
CA LYS A 411 3.37 -15.05 -21.39
C LYS A 411 4.87 -15.30 -21.55
N SER A 412 5.68 -14.27 -21.76
CA SER A 412 7.13 -14.44 -21.87
C SER A 412 7.65 -15.14 -20.61
N LYS A 413 8.40 -16.23 -20.80
CA LYS A 413 8.86 -17.09 -19.70
C LYS A 413 9.69 -16.26 -18.72
N CYS A 414 9.44 -16.45 -17.43
CA CYS A 414 10.43 -16.11 -16.41
C CYS A 414 11.68 -16.96 -16.67
N CYS A 415 12.82 -16.32 -16.96
CA CYS A 415 14.10 -17.01 -17.03
C CYS A 415 14.40 -17.69 -15.69
N ASN A 416 15.08 -18.84 -15.72
CA ASN A 416 15.49 -19.61 -14.53
C ASN A 416 16.66 -18.95 -13.76
N ASP A 417 16.80 -17.63 -13.85
CA ASP A 417 17.79 -16.88 -13.08
C ASP A 417 17.35 -16.77 -11.61
N SER A 418 18.27 -16.37 -10.73
CA SER A 418 17.93 -16.03 -9.35
C SER A 418 16.73 -15.05 -9.32
N ASP A 419 15.79 -15.24 -8.39
CA ASP A 419 14.56 -14.41 -8.35
C ASP A 419 14.89 -12.90 -8.26
N ASP A 420 16.04 -12.53 -7.67
CA ASP A 420 16.45 -11.14 -7.46
C ASP A 420 17.02 -10.48 -8.73
N ASP A 421 17.87 -11.16 -9.52
CA ASP A 421 18.45 -10.60 -10.76
C ASP A 421 17.39 -10.48 -11.87
N PHE A 422 16.43 -11.40 -11.90
CA PHE A 422 15.30 -11.35 -12.81
C PHE A 422 14.42 -10.11 -12.56
N ILE A 423 14.08 -9.86 -11.29
CA ILE A 423 13.20 -8.74 -10.92
C ILE A 423 13.84 -7.40 -11.28
N GLN A 424 15.15 -7.25 -11.08
CA GLN A 424 15.86 -6.02 -11.45
C GLN A 424 15.86 -5.79 -12.96
N LYS A 425 15.96 -6.84 -13.79
CA LYS A 425 15.93 -6.72 -15.26
C LYS A 425 14.54 -6.43 -15.82
N GLU A 426 13.48 -7.01 -15.25
CA GLU A 426 12.09 -6.82 -15.72
C GLU A 426 11.32 -5.69 -14.98
N GLU A 427 11.93 -5.05 -13.97
CA GLU A 427 11.27 -4.06 -13.11
C GLU A 427 10.55 -2.94 -13.89
N ALA A 428 11.22 -2.35 -14.89
CA ALA A 428 10.64 -1.27 -15.70
C ALA A 428 9.42 -1.75 -16.50
N VAL A 429 9.50 -2.95 -17.09
CA VAL A 429 8.42 -3.56 -17.87
C VAL A 429 7.22 -3.88 -16.97
N ILE A 430 7.45 -4.47 -15.79
CA ILE A 430 6.37 -4.83 -14.86
C ILE A 430 5.66 -3.57 -14.33
N LYS A 431 6.41 -2.51 -13.99
CA LYS A 431 5.83 -1.22 -13.59
C LYS A 431 4.93 -0.64 -14.67
N LYS A 432 5.40 -0.62 -15.92
CA LYS A 432 4.61 -0.12 -17.07
C LYS A 432 3.39 -1.00 -17.36
N LEU A 433 3.51 -2.31 -17.21
CA LEU A 433 2.39 -3.23 -17.36
C LEU A 433 1.30 -2.97 -16.30
N PHE A 434 1.70 -2.69 -15.06
CA PHE A 434 0.77 -2.34 -13.99
C PHE A 434 0.14 -0.94 -14.17
N GLU A 435 0.92 0.04 -14.66
CA GLU A 435 0.42 1.36 -15.03
C GLU A 435 -0.67 1.24 -16.12
N LEU A 436 -0.39 0.50 -17.20
CA LEU A 436 -1.37 0.23 -18.27
C LEU A 436 -2.64 -0.46 -17.74
N TYR A 437 -2.50 -1.41 -16.81
CA TYR A 437 -3.65 -2.03 -16.17
C TYR A 437 -4.55 -0.99 -15.46
N ARG A 438 -3.97 -0.02 -14.75
CA ARG A 438 -4.72 1.04 -14.04
C ARG A 438 -5.41 2.00 -14.99
N GLU A 439 -4.76 2.40 -16.08
CA GLU A 439 -5.38 3.27 -17.10
C GLU A 439 -6.57 2.58 -17.77
N LEU A 440 -6.45 1.28 -18.06
CA LEU A 440 -7.57 0.49 -18.58
C LEU A 440 -8.67 0.28 -17.54
N GLU A 441 -8.32 0.09 -16.28
CA GLU A 441 -9.28 -0.01 -15.18
C GLU A 441 -10.12 1.27 -15.06
N MET A 442 -9.48 2.44 -15.16
CA MET A 442 -10.18 3.73 -15.18
C MET A 442 -11.12 3.85 -16.39
N PHE A 443 -10.65 3.51 -17.58
CA PHE A 443 -11.46 3.51 -18.80
C PHE A 443 -12.69 2.60 -18.65
N VAL A 444 -12.51 1.36 -18.20
CA VAL A 444 -13.59 0.37 -18.06
C VAL A 444 -14.58 0.75 -16.96
N ASN A 445 -14.11 1.33 -15.85
CA ASN A 445 -14.98 1.76 -14.76
C ASN A 445 -15.87 2.93 -15.18
N TYR A 446 -15.36 3.87 -15.98
CA TYR A 446 -16.19 4.89 -16.61
C TYR A 446 -17.30 4.25 -17.46
N GLY A 447 -16.96 3.28 -18.31
CA GLY A 447 -17.94 2.57 -19.12
C GLY A 447 -19.04 1.88 -18.31
N LYS A 448 -18.68 1.23 -17.19
CA LYS A 448 -19.64 0.58 -16.28
C LYS A 448 -20.56 1.58 -15.57
N GLN A 449 -20.05 2.73 -15.17
CA GLN A 449 -20.81 3.75 -14.45
C GLN A 449 -21.81 4.46 -15.36
N HIS A 450 -21.44 4.70 -16.62
CA HIS A 450 -22.24 5.50 -17.54
C HIS A 450 -23.05 4.68 -18.55
N PHE A 451 -22.70 3.42 -18.85
CA PHE A 451 -23.33 2.61 -19.90
C PHE A 451 -23.73 1.20 -19.40
N VAL A 452 -24.96 1.05 -18.91
CA VAL A 452 -25.43 -0.14 -18.17
C VAL A 452 -25.70 -1.38 -19.04
N ASP A 453 -25.93 -1.22 -20.36
CA ASP A 453 -26.48 -2.29 -21.23
C ASP A 453 -25.51 -2.88 -22.29
N ASN A 454 -24.23 -2.50 -22.30
CA ASN A 454 -23.32 -2.83 -23.40
C ASN A 454 -22.25 -3.86 -23.02
N LYS A 455 -22.12 -4.93 -23.83
CA LYS A 455 -21.02 -5.90 -23.75
C LYS A 455 -19.78 -5.37 -24.46
N PHE A 456 -19.00 -4.56 -23.75
CA PHE A 456 -17.72 -4.01 -24.23
C PHE A 456 -16.62 -5.09 -24.30
N GLY A 457 -15.74 -5.03 -25.30
CA GLY A 457 -14.59 -5.94 -25.45
C GLY A 457 -13.58 -5.83 -24.30
N THR A 458 -13.39 -4.62 -23.77
CA THR A 458 -12.57 -4.31 -22.59
C THR A 458 -13.24 -4.74 -21.28
N SER A 459 -14.51 -5.16 -21.26
CA SER A 459 -15.19 -5.61 -20.02
C SER A 459 -14.46 -6.74 -19.29
N GLN A 460 -13.69 -7.54 -20.05
CA GLN A 460 -12.86 -8.63 -19.53
C GLN A 460 -11.34 -8.36 -19.66
N PHE A 461 -10.91 -7.10 -19.68
CA PHE A 461 -9.49 -6.73 -19.86
C PHE A 461 -8.56 -7.37 -18.83
N TYR A 462 -9.04 -7.63 -17.60
CA TYR A 462 -8.29 -8.34 -16.56
C TYR A 462 -7.75 -9.69 -17.03
N SER A 463 -8.46 -10.37 -17.94
CA SER A 463 -8.01 -11.66 -18.50
C SER A 463 -6.75 -11.53 -19.36
N TRP A 464 -6.45 -10.34 -19.88
CA TRP A 464 -5.27 -10.08 -20.70
C TRP A 464 -4.00 -10.10 -19.84
N PHE A 465 -4.11 -9.66 -18.58
CA PHE A 465 -3.01 -9.59 -17.61
C PHE A 465 -2.90 -10.86 -16.73
N ALA A 466 -3.92 -11.72 -16.74
CA ALA A 466 -3.95 -12.95 -15.94
C ALA A 466 -2.71 -13.86 -16.12
N PRO A 467 -2.11 -14.03 -17.32
CA PRO A 467 -0.88 -14.82 -17.47
C PRO A 467 0.33 -14.22 -16.72
N GLY A 468 0.34 -12.90 -16.48
CA GLY A 468 1.42 -12.18 -15.81
C GLY A 468 1.31 -12.12 -14.29
N VAL A 469 0.29 -12.76 -13.68
CA VAL A 469 0.03 -12.69 -12.23
C VAL A 469 1.25 -13.14 -11.40
N ASP A 470 1.95 -14.18 -11.84
CA ASP A 470 3.14 -14.66 -11.12
C ASP A 470 4.29 -13.66 -11.16
N LYS A 471 4.48 -12.95 -12.28
CA LYS A 471 5.48 -11.86 -12.40
C LYS A 471 5.16 -10.72 -11.44
N PHE A 472 3.92 -10.25 -11.46
CA PHE A 472 3.47 -9.20 -10.53
C PHE A 472 3.64 -9.64 -9.07
N PHE A 473 3.27 -10.88 -8.75
CA PHE A 473 3.37 -11.39 -7.39
C PHE A 473 4.81 -11.41 -6.88
N LYS A 474 5.75 -11.94 -7.68
CA LYS A 474 7.18 -11.94 -7.34
C LYS A 474 7.71 -10.51 -7.20
N PHE A 475 7.39 -9.64 -8.14
CA PHE A 475 7.80 -8.23 -8.14
C PHE A 475 7.35 -7.49 -6.87
N PHE A 476 6.05 -7.53 -6.56
CA PHE A 476 5.53 -6.87 -5.35
C PHE A 476 6.13 -7.47 -4.08
N ALA A 477 6.30 -8.80 -4.03
CA ALA A 477 6.87 -9.44 -2.86
C ALA A 477 8.34 -9.06 -2.61
N PHE A 478 9.15 -8.96 -3.67
CA PHE A 478 10.55 -8.55 -3.59
C PHE A 478 10.71 -7.11 -3.10
N HIS A 479 9.96 -6.16 -3.69
CA HIS A 479 10.03 -4.76 -3.27
C HIS A 479 9.51 -4.56 -1.84
N ALA A 480 8.46 -5.29 -1.45
CA ALA A 480 7.97 -5.31 -0.08
C ALA A 480 9.07 -5.75 0.89
N LYS A 481 9.65 -6.92 0.64
CA LYS A 481 10.75 -7.48 1.45
C LYS A 481 11.92 -6.51 1.56
N THR A 482 12.35 -5.93 0.44
CA THR A 482 13.47 -4.98 0.39
C THR A 482 13.18 -3.73 1.22
N ARG A 483 11.96 -3.19 1.16
CA ARG A 483 11.56 -2.02 1.94
C ARG A 483 11.48 -2.33 3.43
N ILE A 484 10.96 -3.51 3.80
CA ILE A 484 10.93 -3.97 5.20
C ILE A 484 12.36 -4.08 5.75
N ILE A 485 13.27 -4.75 5.04
CA ILE A 485 14.67 -4.90 5.47
C ILE A 485 15.34 -3.53 5.65
N LYS A 486 15.21 -2.63 4.67
CA LYS A 486 15.77 -1.27 4.74
C LYS A 486 15.21 -0.44 5.90
N SER A 487 13.93 -0.61 6.25
CA SER A 487 13.33 0.07 7.40
C SER A 487 13.98 -0.36 8.71
N ILE A 488 14.32 -1.65 8.84
CA ILE A 488 15.00 -2.19 10.02
C ILE A 488 16.46 -1.76 10.02
N GLU A 489 17.16 -1.79 8.88
CA GLU A 489 18.55 -1.35 8.77
C GLU A 489 18.72 0.12 9.19
N SER A 490 17.76 0.98 8.85
CA SER A 490 17.76 2.40 9.17
C SER A 490 17.29 2.72 10.60
N ASP A 491 16.69 1.74 11.31
CA ASP A 491 16.14 1.93 12.65
C ASP A 491 17.23 2.24 13.70
N LEU A 492 17.05 3.29 14.49
CA LEU A 492 17.98 3.64 15.57
C LEU A 492 17.71 2.92 16.89
N LEU A 493 16.71 2.03 16.94
CA LEU A 493 16.22 1.35 18.14
C LEU A 493 15.89 2.34 19.26
N LYS A 494 15.15 3.40 18.89
CA LYS A 494 14.65 4.42 19.81
C LYS A 494 13.14 4.58 19.62
N PRO A 495 12.41 4.99 20.67
CA PRO A 495 11.00 5.31 20.53
C PRO A 495 10.82 6.48 19.57
N ASP A 496 9.84 6.36 18.68
CA ASP A 496 9.42 7.44 17.78
C ASP A 496 8.65 8.50 18.57
N SER A 497 8.86 9.78 18.24
CA SER A 497 8.33 10.91 19.02
C SER A 497 6.80 10.91 19.12
N ASP A 498 6.13 10.34 18.12
CA ASP A 498 4.69 10.41 17.96
C ASP A 498 3.95 9.21 18.57
N THR A 499 4.66 8.10 18.84
CA THR A 499 4.05 6.85 19.35
C THR A 499 4.56 6.41 20.73
N GLY A 500 5.58 7.09 21.26
CA GLY A 500 6.02 7.04 22.66
C GLY A 500 6.76 5.77 23.11
N LYS A 501 6.50 4.61 22.49
CA LYS A 501 7.10 3.31 22.89
C LYS A 501 7.65 2.46 21.76
N MET A 502 7.21 2.70 20.52
CA MET A 502 7.57 1.90 19.34
C MET A 502 8.67 2.58 18.54
N SER A 503 9.48 1.82 17.81
CA SER A 503 10.43 2.40 16.86
C SER A 503 9.80 2.62 15.47
N SER A 504 10.40 3.49 14.67
CA SER A 504 9.89 3.82 13.32
C SER A 504 9.78 2.61 12.39
N SER A 505 10.63 1.57 12.56
CA SER A 505 10.63 0.42 11.64
C SER A 505 9.33 -0.39 11.64
N VAL A 506 8.64 -0.50 12.79
CA VAL A 506 7.37 -1.26 12.84
C VAL A 506 6.27 -0.52 12.09
N ILE A 507 6.27 0.82 12.19
CA ILE A 507 5.31 1.69 11.52
C ILE A 507 5.56 1.64 10.01
N ASP A 508 6.81 1.82 9.59
CA ASP A 508 7.22 1.75 8.17
C ASP A 508 6.94 0.37 7.56
N THR A 509 7.19 -0.70 8.31
CA THR A 509 6.89 -2.08 7.90
C THR A 509 5.38 -2.26 7.71
N MET A 510 4.57 -1.81 8.66
CA MET A 510 3.12 -1.92 8.53
C MET A 510 2.56 -1.07 7.39
N GLN A 511 3.01 0.17 7.26
CA GLN A 511 2.65 1.02 6.12
C GLN A 511 3.03 0.38 4.79
N THR A 512 4.20 -0.26 4.72
CA THR A 512 4.62 -1.02 3.54
C THR A 512 3.61 -2.14 3.25
N ILE A 513 3.28 -2.98 4.23
CA ILE A 513 2.34 -4.09 4.06
C ILE A 513 0.94 -3.56 3.65
N PHE A 514 0.42 -2.52 4.30
CA PHE A 514 -0.86 -1.88 3.96
C PHE A 514 -0.85 -1.29 2.55
N SER A 515 0.23 -0.62 2.14
CA SER A 515 0.32 -0.01 0.80
C SER A 515 0.24 -1.05 -0.32
N ILE A 516 0.76 -2.27 -0.08
CA ILE A 516 0.76 -3.33 -1.09
C ILE A 516 -0.59 -4.06 -1.12
N LYS A 517 -1.42 -3.97 -0.07
CA LYS A 517 -2.79 -4.53 -0.04
C LYS A 517 -3.57 -4.20 -1.31
N ARG A 518 -3.55 -2.94 -1.75
CA ARG A 518 -4.23 -2.47 -2.98
C ARG A 518 -3.73 -3.17 -4.26
N ASN A 519 -2.45 -3.56 -4.30
CA ASN A 519 -1.89 -4.32 -5.42
C ASN A 519 -2.30 -5.79 -5.35
N TRP A 520 -2.41 -6.35 -4.15
CA TRP A 520 -2.88 -7.71 -3.94
C TRP A 520 -4.36 -7.90 -4.29
N ASP A 521 -5.22 -6.91 -3.98
CA ASP A 521 -6.62 -6.92 -4.40
C ASP A 521 -6.74 -6.99 -5.94
N VAL A 522 -5.86 -6.29 -6.66
CA VAL A 522 -5.76 -6.41 -8.13
C VAL A 522 -5.42 -7.84 -8.54
N LEU A 523 -4.41 -8.48 -7.92
CA LEU A 523 -4.04 -9.85 -8.29
C LEU A 523 -5.15 -10.88 -8.00
N ILE A 524 -5.90 -10.68 -6.92
CA ILE A 524 -7.09 -11.49 -6.62
C ILE A 524 -8.11 -11.30 -7.75
N GLY A 525 -8.40 -10.05 -8.13
CA GLY A 525 -9.28 -9.74 -9.26
C GLY A 525 -8.83 -10.29 -10.62
N LEU A 526 -7.52 -10.41 -10.86
CA LEU A 526 -6.95 -11.06 -12.06
C LEU A 526 -7.16 -12.58 -12.08
N THR A 527 -7.41 -13.20 -10.92
CA THR A 527 -7.47 -14.65 -10.73
C THR A 527 -8.87 -15.14 -10.38
N LYS A 528 -9.94 -14.57 -10.97
CA LYS A 528 -11.36 -14.88 -10.67
C LYS A 528 -11.71 -16.37 -10.52
N THR A 529 -11.06 -17.28 -11.25
CA THR A 529 -11.30 -18.74 -11.17
C THR A 529 -10.49 -19.45 -10.09
N LYS A 530 -9.49 -18.79 -9.50
CA LYS A 530 -8.53 -19.31 -8.51
C LYS A 530 -8.30 -18.32 -7.36
N GLU A 531 -9.27 -17.46 -7.04
CA GLU A 531 -9.15 -16.42 -6.01
C GLU A 531 -8.71 -16.98 -4.66
N ALA A 532 -9.25 -18.14 -4.28
CA ALA A 532 -8.87 -18.85 -3.05
C ALA A 532 -7.38 -19.22 -2.99
N ASN A 533 -6.83 -19.73 -4.09
CA ASN A 533 -5.42 -20.10 -4.18
C ASN A 533 -4.52 -18.86 -4.17
N MET A 534 -4.95 -17.78 -4.82
CA MET A 534 -4.22 -16.51 -4.81
C MET A 534 -4.22 -15.88 -3.42
N LEU A 535 -5.36 -15.88 -2.72
CA LEU A 535 -5.42 -15.37 -1.35
C LEU A 535 -4.51 -16.18 -0.42
N LYS A 536 -4.52 -17.52 -0.53
CA LYS A 536 -3.61 -18.37 0.24
C LYS A 536 -2.14 -17.98 0.02
N ARG A 537 -1.72 -17.77 -1.23
CA ARG A 537 -0.35 -17.31 -1.56
C ARG A 537 -0.03 -15.94 -0.96
N ILE A 538 -0.97 -15.00 -0.97
CA ILE A 538 -0.79 -13.65 -0.39
C ILE A 538 -0.64 -13.76 1.14
N VAL A 539 -1.50 -14.53 1.80
CA VAL A 539 -1.41 -14.78 3.25
C VAL A 539 -0.07 -15.44 3.61
N GLU A 540 0.38 -16.42 2.82
CA GLU A 540 1.70 -17.04 3.00
C GLU A 540 2.85 -16.02 2.87
N GLN A 541 2.77 -15.07 1.93
CA GLN A 541 3.77 -14.01 1.82
C GLN A 541 3.73 -13.03 2.98
N PHE A 542 2.55 -12.68 3.48
CA PHE A 542 2.40 -11.84 4.66
C PHE A 542 2.97 -12.50 5.91
N CYS A 543 2.74 -13.81 6.07
CA CYS A 543 3.40 -14.61 7.10
C CYS A 543 4.93 -14.62 6.91
N SER A 544 5.43 -14.70 5.68
CA SER A 544 6.87 -14.61 5.36
C SER A 544 7.46 -13.24 5.72
N PHE A 545 6.80 -12.13 5.36
CA PHE A 545 7.23 -10.78 5.74
C PHE A 545 7.28 -10.59 7.25
N SER A 546 6.30 -11.13 7.97
CA SER A 546 6.27 -11.11 9.44
C SER A 546 7.49 -11.80 10.03
N LYS A 547 7.83 -12.98 9.48
CA LYS A 547 9.01 -13.73 9.91
C LYS A 547 10.30 -12.97 9.60
N ILE A 548 10.44 -12.43 8.40
CA ILE A 548 11.62 -11.64 7.99
C ILE A 548 11.78 -10.41 8.88
N TYR A 549 10.71 -9.64 9.10
CA TYR A 549 10.74 -8.47 9.97
C TYR A 549 11.25 -8.85 11.36
N LEU A 550 10.67 -9.88 11.98
CA LEU A 550 11.08 -10.28 13.31
C LEU A 550 12.49 -10.85 13.37
N GLU A 551 12.88 -11.74 12.46
CA GLU A 551 14.22 -12.34 12.48
C GLU A 551 15.30 -11.27 12.32
N THR A 552 15.10 -10.32 11.40
CA THR A 552 16.04 -9.23 11.16
C THR A 552 16.03 -8.20 12.30
N PHE A 553 14.86 -7.84 12.84
CA PHE A 553 14.77 -6.90 13.96
C PHE A 553 15.37 -7.48 15.26
N LEU A 554 15.14 -8.77 15.51
CA LEU A 554 15.71 -9.48 16.65
C LEU A 554 17.22 -9.64 16.54
N ASP A 555 17.75 -9.94 15.36
CA ASP A 555 19.19 -10.02 15.12
C ASP A 555 19.85 -8.64 15.33
N LYS A 556 19.25 -7.56 14.82
CA LYS A 556 19.72 -6.20 15.05
C LYS A 556 19.68 -5.82 16.54
N SER A 557 18.59 -6.14 17.23
CA SER A 557 18.44 -5.89 18.68
C SER A 557 19.46 -6.69 19.49
N ARG A 558 19.73 -7.95 19.11
CA ARG A 558 20.75 -8.80 19.72
C ARG A 558 22.14 -8.18 19.57
N LYS A 559 22.52 -7.78 18.36
CA LYS A 559 23.81 -7.16 18.07
C LYS A 559 24.01 -5.84 18.84
N SER A 560 22.94 -5.04 18.98
CA SER A 560 22.96 -3.83 19.82
C SER A 560 23.20 -4.14 21.30
N LEU A 561 22.56 -5.18 21.83
CA LEU A 561 22.73 -5.60 23.22
C LEU A 561 24.11 -6.23 23.48
N GLU A 562 24.70 -6.89 22.48
CA GLU A 562 26.04 -7.49 22.57
C GLU A 562 27.16 -6.45 22.57
N SER A 563 26.97 -5.29 21.94
CA SER A 563 27.98 -4.24 21.85
C SER A 563 27.97 -3.26 23.03
N LYS A 564 26.91 -3.25 23.85
CA LYS A 564 26.80 -2.41 25.04
C LYS A 564 27.43 -3.07 26.27
N ASN A 565 28.32 -2.34 26.96
CA ASN A 565 28.70 -2.66 28.33
C ASN A 565 27.52 -2.33 29.25
N LEU A 566 26.87 -3.35 29.79
CA LEU A 566 25.74 -3.24 30.72
C LEU A 566 26.20 -2.80 32.13
N GLU A 567 26.95 -1.70 32.21
CA GLU A 567 27.40 -1.11 33.49
C GLU A 567 26.30 -0.26 34.16
N SER A 568 25.28 0.16 33.40
CA SER A 568 24.14 0.92 33.93
C SER A 568 23.08 0.01 34.55
N LEU A 569 22.70 0.29 35.80
CA LEU A 569 21.68 -0.42 36.61
C LEU A 569 20.23 -0.44 36.05
N GLN A 570 20.00 -0.13 34.77
CA GLN A 570 18.66 -0.01 34.17
C GLN A 570 18.37 -1.12 33.14
N VAL A 571 17.09 -1.49 33.01
CA VAL A 571 16.62 -2.42 31.96
C VAL A 571 16.89 -1.80 30.58
N PRO A 572 17.47 -2.54 29.61
CA PRO A 572 17.75 -2.01 28.29
C PRO A 572 16.48 -1.52 27.60
N THR A 573 16.52 -0.28 27.10
CA THR A 573 15.44 0.34 26.31
C THR A 573 15.00 -0.52 25.13
N GLU A 574 15.92 -1.29 24.55
CA GLU A 574 15.69 -2.21 23.45
C GLU A 574 14.68 -3.32 23.79
N LEU A 575 14.62 -3.76 25.06
CA LEU A 575 13.65 -4.76 25.49
C LEU A 575 12.22 -4.19 25.44
N SER A 576 12.04 -2.95 25.89
CA SER A 576 10.75 -2.27 25.84
C SER A 576 10.28 -2.04 24.40
N ILE A 577 11.18 -1.55 23.54
CA ILE A 577 10.87 -1.25 22.13
C ILE A 577 10.52 -2.53 21.37
N LEU A 578 11.27 -3.62 21.58
CA LEU A 578 10.98 -4.89 20.93
C LEU A 578 9.57 -5.38 21.26
N VAL A 579 9.25 -5.37 22.56
CA VAL A 579 7.98 -5.88 23.05
C VAL A 579 6.82 -5.04 22.51
N ALA A 580 6.96 -3.71 22.54
CA ALA A 580 5.99 -2.78 21.98
C ALA A 580 5.80 -2.97 20.46
N ASN A 581 6.88 -2.99 19.68
CA ASN A 581 6.86 -3.19 18.23
C ASN A 581 6.16 -4.49 17.86
N PHE A 582 6.45 -5.58 18.57
CA PHE A 582 5.81 -6.85 18.29
C PHE A 582 4.32 -6.85 18.58
N ASN A 583 3.92 -6.31 19.74
CA ASN A 583 2.50 -6.30 20.11
C ASN A 583 1.71 -5.52 19.06
N TYR A 584 2.22 -4.35 18.68
CA TYR A 584 1.69 -3.57 17.58
C TYR A 584 1.64 -4.36 16.27
N PHE A 585 2.73 -5.04 15.90
CA PHE A 585 2.79 -5.83 14.68
C PHE A 585 1.72 -6.93 14.67
N VAL A 586 1.56 -7.69 15.76
CA VAL A 586 0.60 -8.81 15.82
C VAL A 586 -0.84 -8.32 15.74
N VAL A 587 -1.17 -7.22 16.41
CA VAL A 587 -2.52 -6.64 16.39
C VAL A 587 -2.88 -6.19 14.97
N ASN A 588 -2.05 -5.33 14.36
CA ASN A 588 -2.31 -4.78 13.04
C ASN A 588 -2.25 -5.86 11.93
N PHE A 589 -1.37 -6.85 12.08
CA PHE A 589 -1.31 -7.97 11.15
C PHE A 589 -2.61 -8.77 11.15
N LYS A 590 -3.19 -9.03 12.32
CA LYS A 590 -4.46 -9.75 12.41
C LYS A 590 -5.58 -8.96 11.75
N GLU A 591 -5.71 -7.67 12.06
CA GLU A 591 -6.74 -6.80 11.47
C GLU A 591 -6.65 -6.76 9.94
N LEU A 592 -5.43 -6.67 9.38
CA LEU A 592 -5.21 -6.71 7.94
C LEU A 592 -5.68 -8.02 7.30
N ILE A 593 -5.38 -9.16 7.92
CA ILE A 593 -5.80 -10.46 7.37
C ILE A 593 -7.32 -10.64 7.48
N ASP A 594 -7.91 -10.24 8.61
CA ASP A 594 -9.36 -10.25 8.81
C ASP A 594 -10.04 -9.39 7.73
N GLU A 595 -9.48 -8.22 7.40
CA GLU A 595 -9.99 -7.36 6.34
C GLU A 595 -9.83 -7.95 4.93
N LEU A 596 -8.70 -8.60 4.63
CA LEU A 596 -8.44 -9.24 3.33
C LEU A 596 -9.28 -10.49 3.07
N THR A 597 -9.66 -11.20 4.12
CA THR A 597 -10.45 -12.43 4.07
C THR A 597 -11.95 -12.17 4.19
N LYS A 598 -12.34 -10.95 4.56
CA LYS A 598 -13.73 -10.50 4.61
C LYS A 598 -14.43 -10.74 3.28
N ASP A 599 -15.64 -11.29 3.34
CA ASP A 599 -16.54 -11.53 2.19
C ASP A 599 -16.04 -12.53 1.11
N LYS A 600 -14.96 -13.29 1.36
CA LYS A 600 -14.41 -14.28 0.41
C LYS A 600 -14.76 -15.72 0.79
N ALA A 601 -15.31 -16.48 -0.16
CA ALA A 601 -15.71 -17.88 0.00
C ALA A 601 -14.49 -18.83 0.02
N ILE A 602 -13.73 -18.81 1.10
CA ILE A 602 -12.54 -19.64 1.28
C ILE A 602 -12.70 -20.44 2.57
N ASP A 603 -12.15 -21.65 2.61
CA ASP A 603 -12.04 -22.43 3.84
C ASP A 603 -11.17 -21.66 4.84
N GLN A 604 -11.84 -20.85 5.66
CA GLN A 604 -11.20 -20.01 6.66
C GLN A 604 -10.35 -20.83 7.63
N ASN A 605 -10.60 -22.14 7.78
CA ASN A 605 -9.81 -22.97 8.68
C ASN A 605 -8.35 -23.10 8.23
N ILE A 606 -8.07 -23.17 6.92
CA ILE A 606 -6.68 -23.29 6.42
C ILE A 606 -5.92 -21.98 6.62
N ILE A 607 -6.58 -20.86 6.32
CA ILE A 607 -6.01 -19.51 6.47
C ILE A 607 -5.81 -19.20 7.96
N ASN A 608 -6.82 -19.44 8.80
CA ASN A 608 -6.72 -19.25 10.25
C ASN A 608 -5.63 -20.10 10.86
N LYS A 609 -5.47 -21.36 10.44
CA LYS A 609 -4.37 -22.22 10.89
C LYS A 609 -2.99 -21.67 10.50
N GLN A 610 -2.85 -21.07 9.31
CA GLN A 610 -1.59 -20.43 8.90
C GLN A 610 -1.31 -19.16 9.71
N ILE A 611 -2.33 -18.33 9.96
CA ILE A 611 -2.21 -17.14 10.81
C ILE A 611 -1.84 -17.55 12.23
N ASP A 612 -2.53 -18.53 12.81
CA ASP A 612 -2.28 -19.04 14.15
C ASP A 612 -0.87 -19.60 14.29
N ASN A 613 -0.38 -20.34 13.28
CA ASN A 613 1.00 -20.80 13.23
C ASN A 613 2.00 -19.65 13.16
N THR A 614 1.74 -18.62 12.35
CA THR A 614 2.59 -17.43 12.31
C THR A 614 2.57 -16.75 13.68
N GLN A 615 1.41 -16.41 14.24
CA GLN A 615 1.30 -15.81 15.56
C GLN A 615 2.00 -16.63 16.65
N LEU A 616 1.91 -17.97 16.60
CA LEU A 616 2.63 -18.85 17.50
C LEU A 616 4.14 -18.74 17.31
N ASN A 617 4.63 -18.77 16.07
CA ASN A 617 6.05 -18.58 15.75
C ASN A 617 6.56 -17.21 16.19
N LEU A 618 5.79 -16.14 15.92
CA LEU A 618 6.06 -14.78 16.36
C LEU A 618 6.23 -14.79 17.90
N LYS A 619 5.27 -15.37 18.63
CA LYS A 619 5.33 -15.47 20.11
C LYS A 619 6.54 -16.28 20.59
N ILE A 620 6.89 -17.38 19.93
CA ILE A 620 8.07 -18.19 20.27
C ILE A 620 9.34 -17.36 20.10
N MET A 621 9.44 -16.59 19.01
CA MET A 621 10.60 -15.77 18.71
C MET A 621 10.83 -14.67 19.75
N ILE A 622 9.75 -14.04 20.22
CA ILE A 622 9.80 -13.12 21.37
C ILE A 622 10.35 -13.78 22.61
N HIS A 623 9.79 -14.92 23.00
CA HIS A 623 10.19 -15.54 24.26
C HIS A 623 11.66 -15.94 24.21
N LYS A 624 12.17 -16.36 23.04
CA LYS A 624 13.61 -16.62 22.82
C LYS A 624 14.46 -15.36 22.98
N PHE A 625 14.00 -14.20 22.53
CA PHE A 625 14.73 -12.96 22.73
C PHE A 625 14.65 -12.47 24.18
N ILE A 626 13.48 -12.56 24.82
CA ILE A 626 13.34 -12.24 26.24
C ILE A 626 14.30 -13.10 27.05
N ASP A 627 14.37 -14.41 26.78
CA ASP A 627 15.35 -15.30 27.40
C ASP A 627 16.79 -14.83 27.13
N PHE A 628 17.13 -14.49 25.88
CA PHE A 628 18.45 -13.94 25.54
C PHE A 628 18.79 -12.64 26.28
N ALA A 629 17.85 -11.69 26.31
CA ALA A 629 18.03 -10.39 26.97
C ALA A 629 18.20 -10.58 28.48
N ILE A 630 17.35 -11.40 29.11
CA ILE A 630 17.46 -11.73 30.54
C ILE A 630 18.77 -12.48 30.82
N GLN A 631 19.24 -13.36 29.94
CA GLN A 631 20.55 -14.00 30.07
C GLN A 631 21.70 -12.99 30.00
N LYS A 632 21.63 -11.99 29.12
CA LYS A 632 22.60 -10.88 29.09
C LYS A 632 22.54 -10.00 30.34
N LEU A 633 21.37 -9.90 30.98
CA LEU A 633 21.16 -9.20 32.25
C LEU A 633 21.50 -10.05 33.48
N SER A 634 21.86 -11.33 33.29
CA SER A 634 22.25 -12.23 34.39
C SER A 634 23.39 -11.71 35.27
N PRO A 635 24.45 -11.05 34.76
CA PRO A 635 25.47 -10.42 35.59
C PRO A 635 24.88 -9.38 36.54
N MET A 636 23.96 -8.53 36.06
CA MET A 636 23.27 -7.54 36.90
C MET A 636 22.39 -8.21 37.95
N ILE A 637 21.70 -9.31 37.61
CA ILE A 637 20.91 -10.06 38.59
C ILE A 637 21.82 -10.62 39.70
N LYS A 638 23.00 -11.15 39.34
CA LYS A 638 23.97 -11.65 40.32
C LYS A 638 24.53 -10.53 41.20
N GLU A 639 24.87 -9.39 40.61
CA GLU A 639 25.37 -8.24 41.35
C GLU A 639 24.32 -7.74 42.36
N ALA A 640 23.06 -7.61 41.95
CA ALA A 640 21.94 -7.30 42.87
C ALA A 640 21.84 -8.31 44.01
N ILE A 641 21.96 -9.61 43.71
CA ILE A 641 21.94 -10.66 44.73
C ILE A 641 23.08 -10.45 45.75
N TYR A 642 24.30 -10.14 45.29
CA TYR A 642 25.42 -9.91 46.19
C TYR A 642 25.30 -8.59 46.97
N GLU A 643 24.80 -7.52 46.36
CA GLU A 643 24.46 -6.25 47.03
C GLU A 643 23.44 -6.47 48.16
N ASP A 644 22.41 -7.30 47.90
CA ASP A 644 21.35 -7.62 48.85
C ASP A 644 21.77 -8.65 49.92
N ILE A 645 22.94 -9.28 49.80
CA ILE A 645 23.49 -10.19 50.83
C ILE A 645 24.40 -9.45 51.80
N ASP A 646 24.99 -8.34 51.40
CA ASP A 646 25.97 -7.59 52.20
C ASP A 646 25.34 -6.88 53.41
N GLU A 647 26.09 -6.80 54.52
CA GLU A 647 25.56 -6.52 55.87
C GLU A 647 25.10 -5.06 56.10
N ASN A 648 25.37 -4.16 55.16
CA ASN A 648 25.17 -2.72 55.33
C ASN A 648 23.76 -2.22 54.94
N GLN A 649 22.87 -3.09 54.46
CA GLN A 649 21.53 -2.69 54.01
C GLN A 649 20.46 -2.90 55.10
N THR A 650 19.66 -1.86 55.36
CA THR A 650 18.52 -1.89 56.30
C THR A 650 17.35 -2.76 55.80
N THR A 651 17.29 -3.04 54.50
CA THR A 651 16.26 -3.89 53.86
C THR A 651 16.90 -4.80 52.81
N LEU A 652 17.09 -6.07 53.18
CA LEU A 652 17.56 -7.14 52.29
C LEU A 652 16.57 -7.35 51.11
N GLY A 653 17.08 -7.60 49.91
CA GLY A 653 16.29 -7.97 48.72
C GLY A 653 15.74 -6.82 47.86
N ARG A 654 16.03 -5.55 48.21
CA ARG A 654 15.44 -4.38 47.56
C ARG A 654 16.08 -4.07 46.20
N SER A 655 17.38 -4.31 46.05
CA SER A 655 18.08 -4.06 44.77
C SER A 655 17.58 -5.02 43.70
N LEU A 656 17.50 -6.31 44.03
CA LEU A 656 16.96 -7.34 43.15
C LEU A 656 15.47 -7.11 42.85
N PHE A 657 14.67 -6.79 43.87
CA PHE A 657 13.23 -6.56 43.70
C PHE A 657 12.94 -5.39 42.76
N ASN A 658 13.59 -4.24 42.94
CA ASN A 658 13.42 -3.08 42.05
C ASN A 658 13.75 -3.42 40.59
N ARG A 659 14.80 -4.24 40.35
CA ARG A 659 15.20 -4.67 39.00
C ARG A 659 14.16 -5.62 38.38
N ILE A 660 13.67 -6.57 39.17
CA ILE A 660 12.60 -7.50 38.74
C ILE A 660 11.31 -6.73 38.45
N GLU A 661 10.92 -5.81 39.33
CA GLU A 661 9.70 -5.02 39.21
C GLU A 661 9.71 -4.18 37.94
N GLN A 662 10.81 -3.50 37.62
CA GLN A 662 10.95 -2.77 36.35
C GLN A 662 10.77 -3.68 35.12
N MET A 663 11.37 -4.87 35.11
CA MET A 663 11.20 -5.83 34.00
C MET A 663 9.77 -6.37 33.92
N LEU A 664 9.16 -6.67 35.07
CA LEU A 664 7.78 -7.15 35.13
C LEU A 664 6.78 -6.08 34.69
N MET A 665 7.00 -4.81 35.04
CA MET A 665 6.16 -3.70 34.59
C MET A 665 6.18 -3.54 33.07
N ILE A 666 7.37 -3.62 32.44
CA ILE A 666 7.50 -3.61 30.98
C ILE A 666 6.72 -4.77 30.35
N PHE A 667 6.81 -5.97 30.93
CA PHE A 667 6.06 -7.13 30.42
C PHE A 667 4.55 -7.01 30.67
N LEU A 668 4.12 -6.43 31.80
CA LEU A 668 2.71 -6.22 32.16
C LEU A 668 2.04 -5.21 31.22
N ASP A 669 2.71 -4.11 30.92
CA ASP A 669 2.16 -3.02 30.13
C ASP A 669 1.88 -3.42 28.68
N GLU A 670 2.65 -4.37 28.14
CA GLU A 670 2.67 -4.65 26.71
C GLU A 670 2.14 -6.05 26.34
N PHE A 671 2.13 -7.02 27.26
CA PHE A 671 1.67 -8.38 26.98
C PHE A 671 0.30 -8.70 27.58
N LYS A 672 -0.45 -9.53 26.84
CA LYS A 672 -1.64 -10.20 27.36
C LYS A 672 -1.26 -11.23 28.43
N GLU A 673 -2.23 -11.60 29.27
CA GLU A 673 -2.03 -12.43 30.47
C GLU A 673 -1.22 -13.71 30.23
N ARG A 674 -1.46 -14.43 29.11
CA ARG A 674 -0.78 -15.68 28.78
C ARG A 674 0.70 -15.47 28.45
N GLU A 675 1.01 -14.45 27.67
CA GLU A 675 2.35 -14.07 27.24
C GLU A 675 3.15 -13.44 28.40
N PHE A 676 2.47 -12.67 29.25
CA PHE A 676 3.04 -12.20 30.51
C PHE A 676 3.43 -13.37 31.43
N LYS A 677 2.54 -14.36 31.63
CA LYS A 677 2.82 -15.56 32.44
C LYS A 677 4.07 -16.31 31.98
N LYS A 678 4.27 -16.45 30.66
CA LYS A 678 5.48 -17.07 30.08
C LYS A 678 6.73 -16.22 30.29
N SER A 679 6.66 -14.92 30.02
CA SER A 679 7.79 -14.00 30.19
C SER A 679 8.23 -13.91 31.66
N ARG A 680 7.26 -13.90 32.58
CA ARG A 680 7.49 -14.00 34.03
C ARG A 680 8.18 -15.31 34.42
N LEU A 681 7.78 -16.45 33.85
CA LEU A 681 8.44 -17.74 34.10
C LEU A 681 9.89 -17.75 33.62
N ILE A 682 10.19 -17.20 32.45
CA ILE A 682 11.56 -17.10 31.92
C ILE A 682 12.43 -16.24 32.85
N LEU A 683 11.89 -15.11 33.32
CA LEU A 683 12.58 -14.26 34.29
C LEU A 683 12.84 -15.01 35.61
N TRP A 684 11.83 -15.70 36.13
CA TRP A 684 11.96 -16.50 37.35
C TRP A 684 13.02 -17.60 37.21
N GLN A 685 13.04 -18.32 36.10
CA GLN A 685 14.06 -19.34 35.81
C GLN A 685 15.47 -18.78 35.85
N ASN A 686 15.67 -17.56 35.34
CA ASN A 686 16.97 -16.90 35.37
C ASN A 686 17.37 -16.47 36.78
N VAL A 687 16.43 -15.89 37.55
CA VAL A 687 16.66 -15.51 38.96
C VAL A 687 17.01 -16.74 39.80
N VAL A 688 16.26 -17.84 39.68
CA VAL A 688 16.55 -19.11 40.38
C VAL A 688 17.94 -19.63 39.99
N LYS A 689 18.29 -19.58 38.70
CA LYS A 689 19.63 -19.99 38.22
C LYS A 689 20.73 -19.10 38.80
N ALA A 690 20.52 -17.79 38.91
CA ALA A 690 21.47 -16.86 39.50
C ALA A 690 21.65 -17.13 41.00
N LEU A 691 20.55 -17.31 41.74
CA LEU A 691 20.58 -17.67 43.17
C LEU A 691 21.25 -19.02 43.41
N GLU A 692 20.99 -20.02 42.58
CA GLU A 692 21.64 -21.33 42.61
C GLU A 692 23.16 -21.19 42.40
N GLN A 693 23.58 -20.40 41.41
CA GLN A 693 24.99 -20.13 41.16
C GLN A 693 25.65 -19.38 42.31
N SER A 694 24.98 -18.40 42.91
CA SER A 694 25.47 -17.68 44.10
C SER A 694 25.61 -18.62 45.30
N ALA A 695 24.66 -19.53 45.52
CA ALA A 695 24.73 -20.53 46.58
C ALA A 695 25.88 -21.53 46.35
N GLN A 696 26.03 -22.04 45.12
CA GLN A 696 27.13 -22.94 44.75
C GLN A 696 28.50 -22.26 44.88
N ASN A 697 28.61 -20.98 44.48
CA ASN A 697 29.83 -20.22 44.68
C ASN A 697 30.12 -20.04 46.16
N GLY A 698 29.11 -19.71 46.97
CA GLY A 698 29.26 -19.60 48.42
C GLY A 698 29.75 -20.89 49.08
N LEU A 699 29.32 -22.05 48.58
CA LEU A 699 29.83 -23.36 49.03
C LEU A 699 31.30 -23.56 48.66
N LYS A 700 31.70 -23.22 47.43
CA LYS A 700 33.09 -23.34 46.96
C LYS A 700 34.03 -22.43 47.74
N THR A 701 33.61 -21.20 48.03
CA THR A 701 34.40 -20.20 48.75
C THR A 701 34.27 -20.30 50.28
N LYS A 702 33.52 -21.29 50.79
CA LYS A 702 33.29 -21.55 52.22
C LYS A 702 32.75 -20.31 52.96
N MET A 703 31.75 -19.65 52.39
CA MET A 703 31.10 -18.48 52.99
C MET A 703 30.44 -18.83 54.34
N SER A 704 30.27 -17.83 55.20
CA SER A 704 29.73 -17.98 56.54
C SER A 704 28.25 -18.41 56.54
N SER A 705 27.75 -18.94 57.67
CA SER A 705 26.32 -19.27 57.79
C SER A 705 25.42 -18.02 57.69
N LYS A 706 25.94 -16.83 57.99
CA LYS A 706 25.26 -15.54 57.81
C LYS A 706 25.02 -15.22 56.32
N PHE A 707 25.98 -15.52 55.43
CA PHE A 707 25.80 -15.42 53.97
C PHE A 707 24.60 -16.28 53.51
N PHE A 708 24.56 -17.55 53.92
CA PHE A 708 23.47 -18.45 53.53
C PHE A 708 22.11 -18.05 54.15
N THR A 709 22.12 -17.47 55.35
CA THR A 709 20.93 -16.91 56.00
C THR A 709 20.38 -15.71 55.21
N ASN A 710 21.24 -14.77 54.81
CA ASN A 710 20.84 -13.62 53.99
C ASN A 710 20.36 -14.06 52.61
N LEU A 711 21.07 -15.01 51.97
CA LEU A 711 20.69 -15.56 50.67
C LEU A 711 19.34 -16.31 50.72
N GLN A 712 19.04 -17.04 51.80
CA GLN A 712 17.71 -17.65 52.01
C GLN A 712 16.61 -16.58 52.07
N LYS A 713 16.87 -15.46 52.77
CA LYS A 713 15.91 -14.37 52.87
C LYS A 713 15.66 -13.73 51.50
N VAL A 714 16.72 -13.41 50.75
CA VAL A 714 16.61 -12.91 49.36
C VAL A 714 15.83 -13.89 48.47
N PHE A 715 16.05 -15.20 48.62
CA PHE A 715 15.31 -16.22 47.89
C PHE A 715 13.81 -16.26 48.23
N GLU A 716 13.44 -16.21 49.51
CA GLU A 716 12.02 -16.18 49.93
C GLU A 716 11.32 -14.88 49.52
N ASP A 717 11.99 -13.73 49.66
CA ASP A 717 11.47 -12.43 49.24
C ASP A 717 11.25 -12.41 47.72
N SER A 718 12.20 -12.96 46.94
CA SER A 718 12.07 -13.13 45.49
C SER A 718 10.89 -14.04 45.13
N LYS A 719 10.73 -15.16 45.83
CA LYS A 719 9.62 -16.11 45.61
C LYS A 719 8.26 -15.46 45.92
N ALA A 720 8.19 -14.59 46.92
CA ALA A 720 7.00 -13.78 47.20
C ALA A 720 6.74 -12.76 46.08
N ALA A 721 7.78 -12.11 45.56
CA ALA A 721 7.69 -11.14 44.46
C ALA A 721 7.11 -11.76 43.18
N PHE A 722 7.56 -12.96 42.78
CA PHE A 722 7.05 -13.61 41.57
C PHE A 722 5.64 -14.22 41.73
N LYS A 723 5.18 -14.37 42.98
CA LYS A 723 3.80 -14.75 43.34
C LYS A 723 2.81 -13.58 43.31
N TYR A 724 3.25 -12.36 42.97
CA TYR A 724 2.39 -11.17 42.93
C TYR A 724 1.14 -11.38 42.05
N ASN A 725 0.01 -10.88 42.58
CA ASN A 725 -1.40 -11.12 42.24
C ASN A 725 -1.89 -12.53 42.55
N SER A 726 -3.09 -12.61 43.14
CA SER A 726 -3.81 -13.74 43.76
C SER A 726 -3.99 -15.04 42.94
N ASP A 727 -3.26 -15.20 41.84
CA ASP A 727 -3.18 -16.43 41.08
C ASP A 727 -2.41 -17.49 41.89
N THR A 728 -3.17 -18.32 42.60
CA THR A 728 -2.72 -19.62 43.13
C THR A 728 -2.16 -20.55 42.02
N ASN A 729 -2.26 -20.14 40.75
CA ASN A 729 -1.84 -20.83 39.53
C ASN A 729 -0.58 -20.22 38.88
N PHE A 730 0.40 -19.70 39.64
CA PHE A 730 1.76 -19.60 39.09
C PHE A 730 2.29 -21.02 38.85
N ILE A 731 2.00 -21.57 37.67
CA ILE A 731 2.49 -22.88 37.26
C ILE A 731 3.96 -22.72 36.89
N GLU A 732 4.83 -22.94 37.86
CA GLU A 732 6.22 -23.29 37.59
C GLU A 732 6.22 -24.59 36.76
N ASP A 733 7.08 -24.67 35.75
CA ASP A 733 7.31 -25.96 35.12
C ASP A 733 7.92 -26.93 36.16
N ILE A 734 7.76 -28.23 35.90
CA ILE A 734 8.21 -29.29 36.82
C ILE A 734 9.71 -29.16 37.11
N GLN A 735 10.49 -28.70 36.14
CA GLN A 735 11.94 -28.53 36.27
C GLN A 735 12.30 -27.39 37.22
N THR A 736 11.66 -26.23 37.08
CA THR A 736 11.85 -25.05 37.93
C THR A 736 11.40 -25.36 39.35
N THR A 737 10.24 -26.01 39.51
CA THR A 737 9.74 -26.46 40.81
C THR A 737 10.77 -27.34 41.53
N ARG A 738 11.42 -28.28 40.81
CA ARG A 738 12.47 -29.13 41.38
C ARG A 738 13.71 -28.31 41.77
N LYS A 739 14.15 -27.37 40.92
CA LYS A 739 15.29 -26.49 41.22
C LYS A 739 15.03 -25.62 42.44
N VAL A 740 13.85 -25.01 42.53
CA VAL A 740 13.41 -24.21 43.68
C VAL A 740 13.43 -25.05 44.96
N LYS A 741 12.87 -26.27 44.94
CA LYS A 741 12.90 -27.19 46.09
C LYS A 741 14.33 -27.61 46.48
N ASN A 742 15.19 -27.87 45.51
CA ASN A 742 16.57 -28.26 45.76
C ASN A 742 17.39 -27.10 46.34
N LEU A 743 17.19 -25.88 45.81
CA LEU A 743 17.83 -24.67 46.30
C LEU A 743 17.39 -24.36 47.74
N ASP A 744 16.09 -24.46 48.03
CA ASP A 744 15.54 -24.27 49.37
C ASP A 744 16.16 -25.27 50.37
N ARG A 745 16.23 -26.56 50.02
CA ARG A 745 16.92 -27.57 50.84
C ARG A 745 18.39 -27.23 51.05
N LEU A 746 19.10 -26.82 50.00
CA LEU A 746 20.52 -26.48 50.07
C LEU A 746 20.78 -25.28 50.99
N LEU A 747 19.96 -24.24 50.89
CA LEU A 747 20.08 -23.04 51.71
C LEU A 747 19.68 -23.31 53.16
N GLN A 748 18.59 -24.05 53.41
CA GLN A 748 18.20 -24.50 54.75
C GLN A 748 19.29 -25.33 55.43
N ARG A 749 20.01 -26.14 54.66
CA ARG A 749 21.09 -26.98 55.17
C ARG A 749 22.31 -26.18 55.62
N ASN A 750 22.66 -25.12 54.89
CA ASN A 750 23.89 -24.37 55.11
C ASN A 750 23.71 -23.08 55.94
N ARG A 751 22.48 -22.77 56.39
CA ARG A 751 22.20 -21.58 57.23
C ARG A 751 22.72 -21.71 58.66
N PHE A 752 22.90 -22.93 59.17
CA PHE A 752 23.26 -23.18 60.56
C PHE A 752 24.77 -23.14 60.77
N SER A 753 25.21 -22.49 61.85
CA SER A 753 26.59 -22.59 62.33
C SER A 753 26.87 -23.98 62.92
N ILE A 754 28.15 -24.35 63.01
CA ILE A 754 28.58 -25.63 63.62
C ILE A 754 28.05 -25.74 65.07
N SER A 755 28.06 -24.63 65.83
CA SER A 755 27.56 -24.61 67.20
C SER A 755 26.04 -24.80 67.28
N GLU A 756 25.27 -24.24 66.34
CA GLU A 756 23.81 -24.46 66.25
C GLU A 756 23.45 -25.89 65.83
N LEU A 757 24.19 -26.47 64.87
CA LEU A 757 24.02 -27.87 64.46
C LEU A 757 24.26 -28.83 65.63
N ILE A 758 25.31 -28.56 66.42
CA ILE A 758 25.57 -29.30 67.66
C ILE A 758 24.38 -29.16 68.60
N CYS A 759 23.86 -27.96 68.83
CA CYS A 759 22.71 -27.76 69.72
C CYS A 759 21.45 -28.50 69.24
N GLN A 760 21.18 -28.53 67.93
CA GLN A 760 20.05 -29.27 67.35
C GLN A 760 20.17 -30.79 67.54
N TYR A 761 21.37 -31.36 67.39
CA TYR A 761 21.60 -32.78 67.67
C TYR A 761 21.23 -33.12 69.12
N TYR A 762 21.72 -32.32 70.09
CA TYR A 762 21.45 -32.57 71.50
C TYR A 762 20.00 -32.27 71.89
N ALA A 763 19.32 -31.34 71.22
CA ALA A 763 17.88 -31.14 71.34
C ALA A 763 17.09 -32.39 70.95
N SER A 764 17.40 -32.98 69.79
CA SER A 764 16.77 -34.22 69.31
C SER A 764 17.04 -35.42 70.26
N ARG A 765 18.25 -35.51 70.82
CA ARG A 765 18.59 -36.54 71.83
C ARG A 765 17.83 -36.34 73.15
N HIS A 766 17.67 -35.09 73.60
CA HIS A 766 16.87 -34.76 74.77
C HIS A 766 15.39 -35.12 74.56
N GLU A 767 14.80 -34.79 73.41
CA GLU A 767 13.43 -35.21 73.07
C GLU A 767 13.28 -36.73 73.06
N SER A 768 14.26 -37.44 72.51
CA SER A 768 14.26 -38.91 72.51
C SER A 768 14.26 -39.47 73.94
N GLN A 769 15.07 -38.91 74.83
CA GLN A 769 15.07 -39.27 76.26
C GLN A 769 13.71 -39.04 76.92
N GLN A 770 13.03 -37.92 76.64
CA GLN A 770 11.70 -37.67 77.18
C GLN A 770 10.69 -38.71 76.69
N LYS A 771 10.75 -39.11 75.41
CA LYS A 771 9.92 -40.21 74.89
C LYS A 771 10.18 -41.54 75.60
N PHE A 772 11.45 -41.89 75.86
CA PHE A 772 11.79 -43.10 76.64
C PHE A 772 11.23 -43.06 78.07
N LYS A 773 11.17 -41.86 78.67
CA LYS A 773 10.55 -41.65 79.99
C LYS A 773 9.04 -41.85 79.94
N ASP A 774 8.37 -41.30 78.92
CA ASP A 774 6.92 -41.39 78.75
C ASP A 774 6.46 -42.82 78.41
N ASP A 775 7.26 -43.58 77.66
CA ASP A 775 6.98 -44.97 77.28
C ASP A 775 7.21 -45.97 78.43
N GLY A 776 7.73 -45.53 79.59
CA GLY A 776 8.00 -46.39 80.76
C GLY A 776 9.16 -47.38 80.58
N VAL A 777 9.95 -47.25 79.50
CA VAL A 777 11.01 -48.18 79.13
C VAL A 777 12.33 -47.76 79.78
N ASN A 778 12.72 -48.46 80.85
CA ASN A 778 13.90 -48.11 81.64
C ASN A 778 15.03 -49.14 81.54
N LEU A 779 15.47 -49.43 80.31
CA LEU A 779 16.41 -50.52 80.01
C LEU A 779 17.84 -50.27 80.52
N TYR A 780 18.23 -49.01 80.72
CA TYR A 780 19.60 -48.62 81.09
C TYR A 780 19.72 -48.03 82.50
N GLY A 781 18.59 -47.93 83.22
CA GLY A 781 18.50 -47.39 84.57
C GLY A 781 18.17 -45.89 84.64
N ASN A 782 18.04 -45.37 85.85
CA ASN A 782 17.80 -43.95 86.14
C ASN A 782 19.01 -43.30 86.78
N LEU A 783 19.15 -41.99 86.59
CA LEU A 783 20.10 -41.16 87.30
C LEU A 783 19.35 -40.03 88.01
N THR A 784 19.38 -40.04 89.34
CA THR A 784 18.79 -38.97 90.14
C THR A 784 19.82 -37.87 90.36
N VAL A 785 19.56 -36.70 89.81
CA VAL A 785 20.42 -35.52 89.89
C VAL A 785 19.65 -34.36 90.49
N LYS A 786 20.32 -33.58 91.32
CA LYS A 786 19.81 -32.32 91.83
C LYS A 786 20.61 -31.18 91.19
N CYS A 787 19.94 -30.40 90.35
CA CYS A 787 20.54 -29.30 89.59
C CYS A 787 19.81 -27.99 89.90
N PHE A 788 20.54 -26.92 90.19
CA PHE A 788 19.97 -25.59 90.32
C PHE A 788 21.03 -24.51 90.08
N ILE A 789 20.59 -23.30 89.75
CA ILE A 789 21.46 -22.13 89.55
C ILE A 789 21.21 -21.14 90.69
N TYR A 790 22.28 -20.76 91.39
CA TYR A 790 22.24 -19.73 92.45
C TYR A 790 23.38 -18.72 92.21
N GLN A 791 23.07 -17.44 92.08
CA GLN A 791 24.06 -16.37 91.86
C GLN A 791 25.09 -16.69 90.76
N ASN A 792 24.64 -17.15 89.59
CA ASN A 792 25.47 -17.60 88.46
C ASN A 792 26.40 -18.79 88.75
N VAL A 793 26.11 -19.56 89.78
CA VAL A 793 26.78 -20.83 90.05
C VAL A 793 25.79 -21.96 89.80
N LEU A 794 26.06 -22.75 88.77
CA LEU A 794 25.37 -24.01 88.52
C LEU A 794 25.88 -25.05 89.52
N THR A 795 24.99 -25.48 90.40
CA THR A 795 25.27 -26.55 91.36
C THR A 795 24.63 -27.84 90.86
N ILE A 796 25.46 -28.87 90.68
CA ILE A 796 25.05 -30.21 90.29
C ILE A 796 25.43 -31.18 91.40
N GLU A 797 24.46 -31.89 91.94
CA GLU A 797 24.64 -32.92 92.94
C GLU A 797 24.11 -34.24 92.40
N ILE A 798 25.00 -35.23 92.30
CA ILE A 798 24.64 -36.58 91.87
C ILE A 798 24.29 -37.36 93.12
N LYS A 799 23.03 -37.75 93.26
CA LYS A 799 22.54 -38.51 94.42
C LYS A 799 22.81 -40.00 94.23
N LYS A 800 22.21 -40.62 93.21
CA LYS A 800 22.33 -42.06 92.98
C LYS A 800 21.91 -42.47 91.56
N PRO A 801 22.67 -43.34 90.89
CA PRO A 801 22.17 -44.10 89.75
C PRO A 801 21.41 -45.36 90.22
N GLU A 802 20.23 -45.62 89.67
CA GLU A 802 19.33 -46.72 90.04
C GLU A 802 19.05 -47.62 88.83
N ASN A 803 18.73 -48.91 89.06
CA ASN A 803 18.32 -49.86 88.01
C ASN A 803 19.29 -50.00 86.81
N LEU A 804 20.59 -49.77 87.02
CA LEU A 804 21.61 -49.96 85.98
C LEU A 804 21.67 -51.44 85.54
N ALA A 805 21.71 -51.67 84.22
CA ALA A 805 21.80 -53.01 83.64
C ALA A 805 23.09 -53.76 84.11
N PRO A 806 23.00 -55.05 84.49
CA PRO A 806 24.16 -55.84 84.91
C PRO A 806 25.09 -56.11 83.72
N ILE A 807 26.41 -56.06 83.94
CA ILE A 807 27.42 -56.25 82.87
C ILE A 807 28.33 -57.47 83.10
N ASP A 808 28.61 -57.90 84.33
CA ASP A 808 29.45 -59.08 84.63
C ASP A 808 28.85 -59.90 85.79
N ASP A 809 29.09 -61.23 85.80
CA ASP A 809 28.51 -62.23 86.72
C ASP A 809 28.94 -62.07 88.21
N ASP A 810 29.92 -61.22 88.52
CA ASP A 810 30.53 -61.08 89.87
C ASP A 810 30.01 -59.89 90.71
N GLY A 811 29.05 -59.10 90.21
CA GLY A 811 28.23 -58.20 91.05
C GLY A 811 28.89 -56.98 91.73
N ILE A 812 30.21 -56.73 91.60
CA ILE A 812 30.87 -55.55 92.17
C ILE A 812 30.85 -54.39 91.15
N ARG A 813 30.11 -53.31 91.45
CA ARG A 813 29.93 -52.13 90.57
C ARG A 813 30.62 -50.88 91.12
N ASN A 814 31.36 -50.13 90.30
CA ASN A 814 31.94 -48.82 90.64
C ASN A 814 31.55 -47.75 89.60
N PRO A 815 30.24 -47.42 89.49
CA PRO A 815 29.77 -46.48 88.48
C PRO A 815 30.19 -45.04 88.80
N TYR A 816 30.73 -44.35 87.81
CA TYR A 816 31.02 -42.92 87.85
C TYR A 816 30.30 -42.17 86.74
N VAL A 817 30.07 -40.87 86.96
CA VAL A 817 29.35 -40.02 86.00
C VAL A 817 30.28 -38.94 85.47
N LYS A 818 30.40 -38.86 84.15
CA LYS A 818 31.10 -37.78 83.45
C LYS A 818 30.08 -36.75 82.99
N ILE A 819 30.28 -35.49 83.38
CA ILE A 819 29.42 -34.37 82.97
C ILE A 819 30.09 -33.58 81.86
N LEU A 820 29.34 -33.28 80.81
CA LEU A 820 29.74 -32.52 79.63
C LEU A 820 28.74 -31.37 79.43
N MET A 821 29.22 -30.14 79.33
CA MET A 821 28.39 -28.98 78.97
C MET A 821 28.51 -28.71 77.47
N ILE A 822 27.40 -28.40 76.83
CA ILE A 822 27.31 -28.34 75.37
C ILE A 822 26.60 -27.06 74.95
N PRO A 823 27.16 -26.31 73.97
CA PRO A 823 28.34 -26.63 73.16
C PRO A 823 29.67 -26.24 73.85
N LYS A 824 30.78 -26.95 73.53
CA LYS A 824 32.05 -26.90 74.30
C LYS A 824 32.79 -25.56 74.21
N ASP A 825 32.56 -24.84 73.14
CA ASP A 825 33.01 -23.47 72.89
C ASP A 825 32.42 -22.47 73.91
N LYS A 826 31.19 -22.71 74.38
CA LYS A 826 30.56 -21.91 75.45
C LYS A 826 31.02 -22.29 76.86
N PHE A 827 31.56 -23.49 77.07
CA PHE A 827 31.89 -24.02 78.40
C PHE A 827 33.24 -24.78 78.45
N PRO A 828 34.29 -24.23 79.09
CA PRO A 828 35.60 -24.88 79.15
C PRO A 828 35.67 -26.04 80.16
N ASN A 829 36.24 -27.16 79.70
CA ASN A 829 36.68 -28.39 80.41
C ASN A 829 35.61 -29.39 80.95
N PRO A 830 35.57 -30.64 80.43
CA PRO A 830 34.74 -31.72 80.98
C PRO A 830 35.38 -32.32 82.23
N ARG A 831 34.67 -32.33 83.37
CA ARG A 831 35.21 -32.88 84.63
C ARG A 831 34.57 -34.24 84.96
N LYS A 832 35.40 -35.23 85.32
CA LYS A 832 34.93 -36.54 85.85
C LYS A 832 34.35 -36.34 87.26
N ILE A 833 33.19 -36.91 87.58
CA ILE A 833 32.66 -37.02 88.94
C ILE A 833 32.62 -38.50 89.30
N LYS A 834 33.43 -38.90 90.28
CA LYS A 834 33.34 -40.25 90.85
C LYS A 834 32.27 -40.24 91.92
N TRP A 835 31.31 -41.16 91.76
CA TRP A 835 30.38 -41.55 92.81
C TRP A 835 30.90 -42.90 93.32
N GLN A 836 31.00 -43.11 94.63
CA GLN A 836 31.49 -44.36 95.21
C GLN A 836 30.49 -44.90 96.21
N ASN A 837 30.07 -46.15 96.03
CA ASN A 837 29.28 -46.88 97.01
C ASN A 837 30.23 -47.54 98.02
N LYS A 838 30.45 -46.92 99.18
CA LYS A 838 31.16 -47.61 100.27
C LYS A 838 30.13 -48.42 101.06
N ASN A 839 30.33 -49.74 101.13
CA ASN A 839 29.58 -50.63 102.01
C ASN A 839 29.53 -50.03 103.43
N ASN A 840 28.32 -50.03 104.01
CA ASN A 840 27.92 -49.51 105.32
C ASN A 840 27.56 -48.00 105.37
N GLY A 841 26.35 -47.70 104.92
CA GLY A 841 25.41 -46.87 105.70
C GLY A 841 25.37 -45.36 105.46
N ASN A 842 26.31 -44.75 104.74
CA ASN A 842 26.23 -43.31 104.38
C ASN A 842 26.63 -43.06 102.93
N ILE A 843 25.64 -42.68 102.10
CA ILE A 843 25.83 -42.25 100.71
C ILE A 843 26.42 -40.83 100.74
N MET A 844 27.66 -40.64 100.27
CA MET A 844 28.17 -39.30 100.01
C MET A 844 27.69 -38.86 98.62
N SER A 845 26.71 -37.96 98.57
CA SER A 845 26.33 -37.27 97.34
C SER A 845 27.53 -36.43 96.87
N SER A 846 27.92 -36.59 95.60
CA SER A 846 29.02 -35.83 95.02
C SER A 846 28.48 -34.51 94.46
N ARG A 847 28.64 -33.42 95.23
CA ARG A 847 28.23 -32.05 94.85
C ARG A 847 29.35 -31.32 94.12
N ARG A 848 29.00 -30.60 93.05
CA ARG A 848 29.92 -29.71 92.31
C ARG A 848 29.27 -28.38 91.97
N ASN A 849 30.07 -27.33 92.06
CA ASN A 849 29.71 -25.96 91.71
C ASN A 849 30.50 -25.53 90.46
N ILE A 850 29.81 -24.96 89.47
CA ILE A 850 30.36 -24.46 88.21
C ILE A 850 29.93 -23.01 88.04
N THR A 851 30.88 -22.08 87.97
CA THR A 851 30.61 -20.66 87.73
C THR A 851 30.28 -20.40 86.26
N LEU A 852 29.13 -19.78 85.99
CA LEU A 852 28.66 -19.40 84.66
C LEU A 852 29.09 -17.96 84.32
N LYS A 853 29.47 -17.71 83.07
CA LYS A 853 29.80 -16.36 82.58
C LYS A 853 28.50 -15.57 82.34
N LYS A 854 28.46 -14.29 82.77
CA LYS A 854 27.28 -13.41 82.68
C LYS A 854 26.80 -13.11 81.25
N ASP A 855 27.68 -13.18 80.25
CA ASP A 855 27.39 -12.70 78.88
C ASP A 855 27.11 -13.82 77.87
N VAL A 856 26.94 -15.07 78.31
CA VAL A 856 26.73 -16.21 77.40
C VAL A 856 25.26 -16.62 77.40
N ASN A 857 24.60 -16.56 76.23
CA ASN A 857 23.26 -17.12 76.07
C ASN A 857 23.33 -18.66 76.15
N ILE A 858 22.90 -19.19 77.30
CA ILE A 858 22.89 -20.61 77.66
C ILE A 858 21.52 -21.29 77.42
N ASN A 859 20.52 -20.55 76.93
CA ASN A 859 19.14 -21.06 76.79
C ASN A 859 19.03 -22.23 75.79
N GLU A 860 19.97 -22.37 74.86
CA GLU A 860 20.00 -23.48 73.88
C GLU A 860 21.12 -24.48 74.19
N SER A 861 21.61 -24.48 75.44
CA SER A 861 22.68 -25.37 75.89
C SER A 861 22.13 -26.57 76.66
N TYR A 862 22.92 -27.64 76.72
CA TYR A 862 22.54 -28.90 77.36
C TYR A 862 23.64 -29.40 78.31
N ILE A 863 23.24 -30.04 79.41
CA ILE A 863 24.10 -30.82 80.29
C ILE A 863 23.97 -32.30 79.90
N HIS A 864 25.06 -32.90 79.46
CA HIS A 864 25.15 -34.31 79.10
C HIS A 864 25.85 -35.12 80.20
N PHE A 865 25.11 -36.04 80.79
CA PHE A 865 25.57 -37.00 81.79
C PHE A 865 25.91 -38.33 81.12
N LYS A 866 27.13 -38.84 81.34
CA LYS A 866 27.57 -40.17 80.88
C LYS A 866 27.91 -41.04 82.08
N VAL A 867 27.12 -42.09 82.30
CA VAL A 867 27.34 -43.09 83.34
C VAL A 867 28.25 -44.18 82.78
N LYS A 868 29.32 -44.50 83.50
CA LYS A 868 30.35 -45.49 83.12
C LYS A 868 30.77 -46.30 84.33
N ASP A 869 31.24 -47.52 84.12
CA ASP A 869 31.81 -48.38 85.17
C ASP A 869 33.34 -48.43 85.06
N GLU A 870 34.04 -48.40 86.19
CA GLU A 870 35.49 -48.66 86.27
C GLU A 870 35.72 -50.15 86.56
N GLU A 871 36.45 -50.83 85.67
CA GLU A 871 36.72 -52.27 85.78
C GLU A 871 37.64 -52.57 87.00
N SER A 872 37.13 -53.38 87.95
CA SER A 872 37.75 -53.65 89.26
C SER A 872 39.12 -54.32 89.20
N LEU A 873 39.37 -55.18 88.19
CA LEU A 873 40.65 -55.87 87.97
C LEU A 873 41.84 -54.91 87.79
N LEU A 874 41.58 -53.70 87.29
CA LEU A 874 42.62 -52.70 87.04
C LEU A 874 43.06 -51.96 88.32
N LEU A 875 42.21 -51.90 89.36
CA LEU A 875 42.60 -51.30 90.64
C LEU A 875 43.66 -52.18 91.34
N MET A 876 43.48 -53.50 91.23
CA MET A 876 44.43 -54.50 91.73
C MET A 876 45.73 -54.46 90.92
N PHE A 877 45.65 -54.38 89.57
CA PHE A 877 46.81 -54.25 88.69
C PHE A 877 47.59 -52.94 88.91
N ARG A 878 46.91 -51.81 89.13
CA ARG A 878 47.55 -50.52 89.46
C ARG A 878 48.27 -50.55 90.81
N SER A 879 47.68 -51.20 91.82
CA SER A 879 48.32 -51.37 93.13
C SER A 879 49.54 -52.31 93.05
N PHE A 880 49.46 -53.36 92.22
CA PHE A 880 50.56 -54.30 91.98
C PHE A 880 51.72 -53.66 91.19
N CYS A 881 51.42 -52.92 90.11
CA CYS A 881 52.44 -52.20 89.33
C CYS A 881 53.12 -51.06 90.12
N ALA A 882 52.39 -50.38 91.01
CA ALA A 882 52.96 -49.35 91.89
C ALA A 882 53.98 -49.93 92.90
N SER A 883 53.86 -51.21 93.28
CA SER A 883 54.83 -51.88 94.16
C SER A 883 56.11 -52.36 93.46
N LEU A 884 56.12 -52.41 92.12
CA LEU A 884 57.21 -53.02 91.35
C LEU A 884 58.15 -52.03 90.65
N ASN A 885 57.92 -50.71 90.73
CA ASN A 885 58.79 -49.66 90.15
C ASN A 885 59.25 -49.90 88.70
N CYS A 886 58.50 -50.67 87.92
CA CYS A 886 58.83 -51.07 86.56
C CYS A 886 57.69 -50.64 85.63
N PHE A 887 58.05 -49.87 84.59
CA PHE A 887 57.26 -49.34 83.47
C PHE A 887 56.45 -48.04 83.71
N GLU A 888 57.00 -46.93 83.19
CA GLU A 888 56.22 -45.76 82.74
C GLU A 888 55.33 -46.14 81.54
N CYS A 889 54.11 -46.60 81.80
CA CYS A 889 53.06 -46.62 80.77
C CYS A 889 52.40 -45.23 80.69
N ARG A 890 52.85 -44.39 79.75
CA ARG A 890 52.18 -43.14 79.36
C ARG A 890 50.80 -43.46 78.74
N SER A 891 49.74 -43.04 79.43
CA SER A 891 48.33 -42.83 79.03
C SER A 891 47.63 -43.84 78.08
N PRO A 892 46.75 -44.68 78.64
CA PRO A 892 45.56 -45.19 77.96
C PRO A 892 44.29 -44.88 78.78
N GLU A 893 43.95 -43.61 78.99
CA GLU A 893 42.80 -43.21 79.84
C GLU A 893 41.41 -43.44 79.22
N GLU A 894 41.31 -43.82 77.94
CA GLU A 894 40.01 -44.00 77.26
C GLU A 894 39.68 -45.46 76.89
N ARG A 895 40.59 -46.42 77.06
CA ARG A 895 40.34 -47.82 76.66
C ARG A 895 39.68 -48.70 77.72
N ASN A 896 39.64 -48.30 79.00
CA ASN A 896 39.36 -49.24 80.10
C ASN A 896 38.19 -48.82 81.04
N SER A 897 37.07 -48.30 80.49
CA SER A 897 35.83 -48.07 81.25
C SER A 897 34.60 -48.44 80.40
N ARG A 898 33.72 -49.32 80.89
CA ARG A 898 32.52 -49.76 80.16
C ARG A 898 31.39 -48.74 80.34
N PHE A 899 30.67 -48.41 79.26
CA PHE A 899 29.60 -47.42 79.29
C PHE A 899 28.28 -48.03 79.75
N LEU A 900 27.55 -47.34 80.62
CA LEU A 900 26.29 -47.82 81.23
C LEU A 900 25.04 -47.12 80.67
N GLY A 901 25.07 -45.79 80.54
CA GLY A 901 23.90 -45.02 80.11
C GLY A 901 24.21 -43.52 79.96
N GLU A 902 23.43 -42.80 79.15
CA GLU A 902 23.52 -41.34 79.04
C GLU A 902 22.19 -40.65 79.32
N ALA A 903 22.26 -39.44 79.85
CA ALA A 903 21.12 -38.56 80.03
C ALA A 903 21.48 -37.10 79.73
N PHE A 904 20.45 -36.30 79.46
CA PHE A 904 20.52 -34.92 79.02
C PHE A 904 19.55 -34.08 79.86
N ILE A 905 19.96 -32.86 80.20
CA ILE A 905 19.11 -31.81 80.78
C ILE A 905 19.30 -30.55 79.94
N SER A 906 18.19 -29.92 79.53
CA SER A 906 18.22 -28.57 78.95
C SER A 906 18.50 -27.53 80.03
N PHE A 907 19.36 -26.54 79.73
CA PHE A 907 19.60 -25.44 80.68
C PHE A 907 18.35 -24.61 80.99
N LYS A 908 17.36 -24.56 80.07
CA LYS A 908 16.06 -23.92 80.30
C LYS A 908 15.25 -24.60 81.42
N ASP A 909 15.49 -25.88 81.64
CA ASP A 909 14.71 -26.71 82.58
C ASP A 909 15.35 -26.74 83.98
N ILE A 910 16.47 -26.02 84.17
CA ILE A 910 17.18 -25.94 85.46
C ILE A 910 16.61 -24.76 86.26
N PRO A 911 16.10 -24.98 87.48
CA PRO A 911 15.53 -23.91 88.28
C PRO A 911 16.60 -22.90 88.74
N GLU A 912 16.29 -21.61 88.61
CA GLU A 912 17.02 -20.52 89.29
C GLU A 912 16.43 -20.32 90.68
N VAL A 913 17.27 -20.42 91.71
CA VAL A 913 16.82 -20.44 93.11
C VAL A 913 17.34 -19.19 93.82
N ASN A 914 16.48 -18.53 94.60
CA ASN A 914 16.82 -17.32 95.35
C ASN A 914 17.28 -17.60 96.81
N GLN A 915 16.91 -18.75 97.39
CA GLN A 915 17.35 -19.22 98.72
C GLN A 915 17.47 -20.76 98.74
N GLY A 916 18.55 -21.31 99.31
CA GLY A 916 19.07 -22.66 99.06
C GLY A 916 18.23 -23.90 99.43
N ASN A 917 16.94 -23.79 99.73
CA ASN A 917 16.13 -24.90 100.26
C ASN A 917 15.01 -25.44 99.36
N ASP A 918 14.57 -24.74 98.30
CA ASP A 918 13.56 -25.27 97.36
C ASP A 918 14.22 -25.86 96.12
N THR A 919 14.55 -27.14 96.18
CA THR A 919 15.19 -27.84 95.07
C THR A 919 14.71 -29.29 95.02
N GLN A 920 13.95 -29.62 93.97
CA GLN A 920 13.46 -30.97 93.69
C GLN A 920 14.54 -31.84 93.05
N ASP A 921 14.45 -33.15 93.29
CA ASP A 921 15.29 -34.12 92.62
C ASP A 921 14.77 -34.38 91.20
N ILE A 922 15.67 -34.32 90.21
CA ILE A 922 15.37 -34.60 88.81
C ILE A 922 15.76 -36.04 88.52
N GLU A 923 14.77 -36.87 88.25
CA GLU A 923 14.99 -38.25 87.80
C GLU A 923 15.16 -38.29 86.28
N LEU A 924 16.35 -38.73 85.84
CA LEU A 924 16.71 -38.82 84.43
C LEU A 924 16.74 -40.29 83.99
N THR A 925 15.93 -40.64 83.00
CA THR A 925 15.98 -41.96 82.34
C THR A 925 17.24 -42.07 81.50
N LEU A 926 18.05 -43.11 81.72
CA LEU A 926 19.25 -43.35 80.95
C LEU A 926 18.92 -43.99 79.60
N THR A 927 19.65 -43.56 78.57
CA THR A 927 19.55 -44.07 77.20
C THR A 927 20.88 -44.72 76.78
N LYS A 928 20.86 -45.57 75.76
CA LYS A 928 22.06 -46.27 75.25
C LYS A 928 23.05 -45.27 74.65
N LEU A 929 24.37 -45.44 74.90
CA LEU A 929 25.37 -44.79 74.04
C LEU A 929 25.33 -45.47 72.68
N GLN A 930 24.92 -44.75 71.66
CA GLN A 930 25.23 -45.17 70.32
C GLN A 930 26.73 -44.91 70.05
N SER A 931 27.40 -45.86 69.41
CA SER A 931 28.85 -45.97 69.34
C SER A 931 29.55 -44.66 68.95
N CYS A 932 30.49 -44.21 69.80
CA CYS A 932 31.33 -43.03 69.64
C CYS A 932 30.54 -41.78 69.20
N GLY A 933 30.10 -40.94 70.14
CA GLY A 933 29.42 -39.66 69.83
C GLY A 933 30.23 -38.65 68.97
N LYS A 934 31.44 -38.99 68.51
CA LYS A 934 32.07 -38.30 67.37
C LYS A 934 31.57 -38.85 66.03
N ILE A 935 31.44 -40.17 65.87
CA ILE A 935 30.97 -40.81 64.62
C ILE A 935 29.52 -40.45 64.35
N GLU A 936 28.63 -40.47 65.35
CA GLU A 936 27.24 -40.07 65.13
C GLU A 936 27.02 -38.58 65.01
N LEU A 937 27.78 -37.76 65.74
CA LEU A 937 27.73 -36.33 65.50
C LEU A 937 28.29 -36.01 64.11
N THR A 938 29.31 -36.75 63.66
CA THR A 938 29.76 -36.72 62.27
C THR A 938 28.70 -37.29 61.32
N LEU A 939 27.95 -38.35 61.63
CA LEU A 939 26.90 -38.90 60.78
C LEU A 939 25.68 -37.98 60.72
N PHE A 940 25.26 -37.38 61.83
CA PHE A 940 24.22 -36.35 61.89
C PHE A 940 24.67 -35.09 61.17
N LEU A 941 25.91 -34.63 61.38
CA LEU A 941 26.46 -33.55 60.58
C LEU A 941 26.53 -33.96 59.12
N VAL A 942 26.91 -35.20 58.78
CA VAL A 942 26.93 -35.71 57.40
C VAL A 942 25.53 -35.83 56.83
N GLU A 943 24.50 -36.25 57.56
CA GLU A 943 23.09 -36.24 57.13
C GLU A 943 22.55 -34.81 56.99
N CYS A 944 23.03 -33.90 57.83
CA CYS A 944 22.82 -32.46 57.69
C CYS A 944 23.76 -31.80 56.69
N TYR A 945 24.72 -32.48 56.06
CA TYR A 945 25.64 -31.92 55.05
C TYR A 945 25.52 -32.65 53.69
N THR A 946 24.91 -33.83 53.66
CA THR A 946 24.47 -34.60 52.48
C THR A 946 23.03 -34.24 52.12
#